data_AF-A0A9D7ZLY4-F1
#
_entry.id   AF-A0A9D7ZLY4-F1
#
_cell.length_a   1.000
_cell.length_b   1.000
_cell.length_c   1.000
_cell.angle_alpha   90.00
_cell.angle_beta   90.00
_cell.angle_gamma   90.00
#
_symmetry.space_group_name_H-M   'P 1'
#
loop_
_entity.id
_entity.type
_entity.pdbx_description
1 polymer ?
#
loop_
_entity_poly.entity_id
_entity_poly.type
_entity_poly.pdbx_seq_one_letter_code
_entity_poly.pdbx_strand_id
1 'polypeptide(L)'
;MEILLIISTVLTLFGIFRSQINGSKPSGLIDLKDITNKWISDKSWLSRLTPLFSGLVIVYNLLLWIVNGLNAIVDVIKYIFNILSTIILWVWNNIIHPTIFLTAKLVWHYLIVFLWKLFLSSISPNKLKEVFKRKNIIFSFKVTVQIFSVSILFFFISRLFDFGQVANYILILFTLVFIQFQIFESTNFFTSSSSSTIRKLKIVGTSIATSMAFIGLVLLFKNHSDKIILQGLGVTIAQISVPIILVSLYVFVISTFFIAPYLNKKDDNSFDLFDFLKQSSIRIVKYFYSLPFHFLGILIVSVVPIIIALIMSFGINLTTNKSMPEWSSTANNISSFIPIIKQNKKSIKSVKSEMLQQDSIYKNDIAIADSKIEDLTLSLNEAENLKSLLLPNQILSFQGDPFVGETQKFSFLETISASNYVIKIIKSSNDSIVREFDKYQKNKREDGIINTYVFNHKWKNPGTYRLEISPKNSCETGKPFSKIIDVDNKPEQKLAFKNPTGKNMICAGDTVLFKADQSKWVESWHWELPEGCKYISEDTESSIEVVWGNQPGTIRVYGVGAKGENQISVTTGLLVNIIPKIGSPMVYVDMIDDETINYFEYPTREELFYTMVNAEKEISSLTDSLNSASNSKLEIENSFSELQSSMNNQISNYKEKISDIRIEIFGLLLALIGFILFFSILFTNLWTYMVNYNYFIYDYEQEGIHYINSQISFYKEKNKNQPLLGWTILLLFSFLLIGILNLG
;
A
#
# COMPACT_ATOMS: atom_id res chain seq x y z
N MET A 1 30.40 26.05 104.33
CA MET A 1 30.65 25.35 105.61
C MET A 1 29.96 23.98 105.64
N GLU A 2 28.65 23.91 105.42
CA GLU A 2 27.89 22.64 105.41
C GLU A 2 28.42 21.60 104.41
N ILE A 3 28.73 22.02 103.17
CA ILE A 3 29.29 21.12 102.14
C ILE A 3 30.63 20.51 102.57
N LEU A 4 31.48 21.30 103.24
CA LEU A 4 32.81 20.85 103.69
C LEU A 4 32.68 19.83 104.84
N LEU A 5 31.71 20.04 105.72
CA LEU A 5 31.35 19.11 106.78
C LEU A 5 30.80 17.80 106.22
N ILE A 6 29.90 17.86 105.23
CA ILE A 6 29.35 16.67 104.56
C ILE A 6 30.45 15.87 103.88
N ILE A 7 31.33 16.51 103.09
CA ILE A 7 32.48 15.86 102.43
C ILE A 7 33.39 15.20 103.46
N SER A 8 33.74 15.92 104.52
CA SER A 8 34.55 15.40 105.63
C SER A 8 33.91 14.15 106.25
N THR A 9 32.60 14.19 106.51
CA THR A 9 31.86 13.08 107.14
C THR A 9 31.82 11.86 106.22
N VAL A 10 31.56 12.07 104.94
CA VAL A 10 31.51 11.01 103.91
C VAL A 10 32.90 10.37 103.73
N LEU A 11 33.97 11.15 103.65
CA LEU A 11 35.33 10.63 103.56
C LEU A 11 35.73 9.83 104.81
N THR A 12 35.32 10.30 105.99
CA THR A 12 35.55 9.57 107.25
C THR A 12 34.82 8.22 107.23
N LEU A 13 33.56 8.19 106.81
CA LEU A 13 32.77 6.95 106.65
C LEU A 13 33.41 6.00 105.64
N PHE A 14 33.88 6.50 104.49
CA PHE A 14 34.62 5.68 103.52
C PHE A 14 35.92 5.12 104.09
N GLY A 15 36.64 5.90 104.89
CA GLY A 15 37.83 5.44 105.59
C GLY A 15 37.52 4.29 106.56
N ILE A 16 36.44 4.41 107.34
CA ILE A 16 35.97 3.38 108.28
C ILE A 16 35.56 2.12 107.52
N PHE A 17 34.80 2.27 106.43
CA PHE A 17 34.36 1.17 105.60
C PHE A 17 35.55 0.42 104.96
N ARG A 18 36.55 1.15 104.44
CA ARG A 18 37.81 0.58 103.92
C ARG A 18 38.53 -0.25 104.99
N SER A 19 38.56 0.24 106.23
CA SER A 19 39.20 -0.47 107.34
C SER A 19 38.46 -1.76 107.74
N GLN A 20 37.12 -1.76 107.68
CA GLN A 20 36.33 -2.97 107.91
C GLN A 20 36.56 -4.04 106.83
N ILE A 21 36.66 -3.62 105.57
CA ILE A 21 36.90 -4.55 104.45
C ILE A 21 38.32 -5.12 104.48
N ASN A 22 39.33 -4.28 104.69
CA ASN A 22 40.74 -4.71 104.63
C ASN A 22 41.25 -5.29 105.96
N GLY A 23 40.45 -5.26 107.03
CA GLY A 23 40.82 -5.73 108.37
C GLY A 23 41.92 -4.91 109.06
N SER A 24 42.40 -3.82 108.45
CA SER A 24 43.49 -2.98 108.97
C SER A 24 42.99 -1.57 109.29
N LYS A 25 43.36 -1.05 110.46
CA LYS A 25 43.07 0.32 110.89
C LYS A 25 44.14 1.29 110.36
N PRO A 26 43.83 2.59 110.14
CA PRO A 26 44.82 3.58 109.78
C PRO A 26 45.99 3.58 110.78
N SER A 27 47.22 3.55 110.26
CA SER A 27 48.41 3.62 111.09
C SER A 27 48.50 4.98 111.79
N GLY A 28 48.83 4.97 113.08
CA GLY A 28 48.94 6.19 113.88
C GLY A 28 47.66 6.65 114.57
N LEU A 29 46.56 5.88 114.52
CA LEU A 29 45.40 6.17 115.37
C LEU A 29 45.80 6.20 116.84
N ILE A 30 45.41 7.28 117.52
CA ILE A 30 45.68 7.49 118.93
C ILE A 30 44.52 6.92 119.74
N ASP A 31 44.79 6.04 120.71
CA ASP A 31 43.79 5.59 121.66
C ASP A 31 43.44 6.74 122.62
N LEU A 32 42.27 7.33 122.41
CA LEU A 32 41.80 8.46 123.18
C LEU A 32 41.73 8.14 124.67
N LYS A 33 41.32 6.92 125.04
CA LYS A 33 41.09 6.54 126.44
C LYS A 33 42.42 6.40 127.17
N ASP A 34 43.39 5.72 126.57
CA ASP A 34 44.71 5.54 127.16
C ASP A 34 45.47 6.86 127.27
N ILE A 35 45.45 7.71 126.23
CA ILE A 35 46.13 9.01 126.26
C ILE A 35 45.47 9.96 127.26
N THR A 36 44.14 10.04 127.28
CA THR A 36 43.41 10.91 128.21
C THR A 36 43.66 10.48 129.67
N ASN A 37 43.66 9.18 129.97
CA ASN A 37 44.00 8.65 131.30
C ASN A 37 45.44 8.97 131.71
N LYS A 38 46.37 8.95 130.74
CA LYS A 38 47.78 9.30 130.97
C LYS A 38 47.97 10.79 131.25
N TRP A 39 47.16 11.66 130.62
CA TRP A 39 47.19 13.10 130.88
C TRP A 39 46.50 13.50 132.19
N ILE A 40 45.40 12.83 132.56
CA ILE A 40 44.72 13.07 133.85
C ILE A 40 45.59 12.62 135.03
N SER A 41 46.34 11.53 134.87
CA SER A 41 47.22 11.02 135.92
C SER A 41 48.53 11.80 136.08
N ASP A 42 48.88 12.67 135.13
CA ASP A 42 50.05 13.53 135.21
C ASP A 42 49.77 14.76 136.10
N LYS A 43 50.63 15.02 137.09
CA LYS A 43 50.47 16.13 138.05
C LYS A 43 50.85 17.51 137.46
N SER A 44 51.20 17.57 136.18
CA SER A 44 51.58 18.80 135.49
C SER A 44 50.38 19.72 135.23
N TRP A 45 50.62 21.02 135.03
CA TRP A 45 49.58 22.00 134.68
C TRP A 45 48.87 21.67 133.35
N LEU A 46 49.51 20.84 132.52
CA LEU A 46 49.01 20.36 131.23
C LEU A 46 47.73 19.49 131.38
N SER A 47 47.55 18.80 132.51
CA SER A 47 46.36 17.97 132.81
C SER A 47 45.05 18.77 132.87
N ARG A 48 45.12 20.10 133.09
CA ARG A 48 43.94 20.98 133.07
C ARG A 48 43.46 21.29 131.65
N LEU A 49 44.33 21.14 130.64
CA LEU A 49 44.02 21.32 129.22
C LEU A 49 43.62 20.02 128.52
N THR A 50 43.51 18.91 129.27
CA THR A 50 43.13 17.59 128.75
C THR A 50 41.90 17.61 127.86
N PRO A 51 40.78 18.31 128.16
CA PRO A 51 39.62 18.34 127.26
C PRO A 51 39.94 18.91 125.87
N LEU A 52 40.81 19.92 125.81
CA LEU A 52 41.22 20.57 124.55
C LEU A 52 42.16 19.65 123.76
N PHE A 53 43.14 19.02 124.42
CA PHE A 53 44.03 18.05 123.76
C PHE A 53 43.28 16.79 123.32
N SER A 54 42.32 16.28 124.10
CA SER A 54 41.44 15.18 123.68
C SER A 54 40.60 15.59 122.46
N GLY A 55 40.11 16.83 122.42
CA GLY A 55 39.46 17.40 121.22
C GLY A 55 40.38 17.40 119.99
N LEU A 56 41.65 17.80 120.14
CA LEU A 56 42.64 17.77 119.06
C LEU A 56 42.97 16.34 118.61
N VAL A 57 43.01 15.36 119.52
CA VAL A 57 43.17 13.94 119.19
C VAL A 57 41.98 13.40 118.41
N ILE A 58 40.75 13.80 118.75
CA ILE A 58 39.55 13.46 117.97
C ILE A 58 39.67 14.02 116.55
N VAL A 59 40.06 15.28 116.40
CA VAL A 59 40.27 15.91 115.08
C VAL A 59 41.39 15.22 114.30
N TYR A 60 42.50 14.85 114.95
CA TYR A 60 43.61 14.13 114.33
C TYR A 60 43.20 12.73 113.84
N ASN A 61 42.52 11.95 114.69
CA ASN A 61 41.99 10.64 114.29
C ASN A 61 40.97 10.78 113.14
N LEU A 62 40.13 11.82 113.17
CA LEU A 62 39.17 12.11 112.11
C LEU A 62 39.89 12.46 110.79
N LEU A 63 40.96 13.25 110.81
CA LEU A 63 41.81 13.52 109.65
C LEU A 63 42.47 12.25 109.09
N LEU A 64 42.97 11.36 109.95
CA LEU A 64 43.52 10.07 109.52
C LEU A 64 42.46 9.19 108.85
N TRP A 65 41.22 9.20 109.36
CA TRP A 65 40.11 8.51 108.72
C TRP A 65 39.73 9.13 107.37
N ILE A 66 39.75 10.47 107.23
CA ILE A 66 39.53 11.16 105.95
C ILE A 66 40.61 10.78 104.92
N VAL A 67 41.88 10.78 105.31
CA VAL A 67 43.00 10.37 104.43
C VAL A 67 42.84 8.91 104.00
N ASN A 68 42.41 8.04 104.92
CA ASN A 68 42.10 6.65 104.60
C ASN A 68 40.91 6.53 103.62
N GLY A 69 39.91 7.40 103.73
CA GLY A 69 38.79 7.51 102.80
C GLY A 69 39.17 7.99 101.40
N LEU A 70 40.09 8.97 101.29
CA LEU A 70 40.65 9.39 100.00
C LEU A 70 41.38 8.25 99.29
N ASN A 71 42.15 7.46 100.02
CA ASN A 71 42.79 6.28 99.47
C ASN A 71 41.79 5.20 99.03
N ALA A 72 40.64 5.05 99.72
CA ALA A 72 39.56 4.17 99.29
C ALA A 72 39.04 4.54 97.89
N ILE A 73 38.87 5.84 97.63
CA ILE A 73 38.43 6.36 96.32
C ILE A 73 39.46 6.01 95.22
N VAL A 74 40.76 6.16 95.51
CA VAL A 74 41.83 5.80 94.56
C VAL A 74 41.81 4.30 94.25
N ASP A 75 41.59 3.44 95.24
CA ASP A 75 41.49 1.99 95.04
C ASP A 75 40.26 1.61 94.19
N VAL A 76 39.12 2.26 94.41
CA VAL A 76 37.92 2.10 93.57
C VAL A 76 38.18 2.52 92.12
N ILE A 77 38.85 3.66 91.91
CA ILE A 77 39.22 4.12 90.56
C ILE A 77 40.17 3.11 89.89
N LYS A 78 41.18 2.60 90.60
CA LYS A 78 42.08 1.55 90.07
C LYS A 78 41.33 0.28 89.72
N TYR A 79 40.38 -0.15 90.55
CA TYR A 79 39.55 -1.32 90.29
C TYR A 79 38.69 -1.14 89.03
N ILE A 80 38.01 0.00 88.90
CA ILE A 80 37.24 0.36 87.70
C ILE A 80 38.14 0.35 86.46
N PHE A 81 39.33 0.96 86.53
CA PHE A 81 40.27 0.99 85.41
C PHE A 81 40.77 -0.41 85.03
N ASN A 82 41.03 -1.28 86.01
CA ASN A 82 41.47 -2.66 85.76
C ASN A 82 40.35 -3.50 85.12
N ILE A 83 39.09 -3.33 85.56
CA ILE A 83 37.93 -3.93 84.89
C ILE A 83 37.83 -3.42 83.45
N LEU A 84 37.93 -2.11 83.24
CA LEU A 84 37.82 -1.50 81.92
C LEU A 84 38.92 -2.03 80.98
N SER A 85 40.17 -2.10 81.46
CA SER A 85 41.30 -2.66 80.73
C SER A 85 41.07 -4.13 80.38
N THR A 86 40.57 -4.93 81.33
CA THR A 86 40.27 -6.35 81.10
C THR A 86 39.16 -6.51 80.05
N ILE A 87 38.11 -5.69 80.10
CA ILE A 87 37.04 -5.68 79.10
C ILE A 87 37.58 -5.26 77.72
N ILE A 88 38.39 -4.20 77.64
CA ILE A 88 38.98 -3.72 76.38
C ILE A 88 39.88 -4.77 75.76
N LEU A 89 40.78 -5.38 76.55
CA LEU A 89 41.66 -6.45 76.08
C LEU A 89 40.86 -7.69 75.66
N TRP A 90 39.79 -8.01 76.39
CA TRP A 90 38.88 -9.09 76.01
C TRP A 90 38.18 -8.80 74.67
N VAL A 91 37.64 -7.60 74.47
CA VAL A 91 37.00 -7.18 73.20
C VAL A 91 38.02 -7.19 72.06
N TRP A 92 39.22 -6.68 72.27
CA TRP A 92 40.28 -6.66 71.25
C TRP A 92 40.67 -8.08 70.83
N ASN A 93 41.04 -8.93 71.79
CA ASN A 93 41.56 -10.27 71.50
C ASN A 93 40.47 -11.25 71.04
N ASN A 94 39.23 -11.10 71.53
CA ASN A 94 38.16 -12.07 71.26
C ASN A 94 37.14 -11.61 70.21
N ILE A 95 37.06 -10.33 69.87
CA ILE A 95 36.05 -9.84 68.92
C ILE A 95 36.75 -9.15 67.76
N ILE A 96 37.50 -8.09 68.02
CA ILE A 96 38.04 -7.24 66.95
C ILE A 96 39.12 -7.97 66.15
N HIS A 97 40.16 -8.49 66.80
CA HIS A 97 41.31 -9.10 66.12
C HIS A 97 40.94 -10.32 65.25
N PRO A 98 40.19 -11.34 65.74
CA PRO A 98 39.79 -12.48 64.91
C PRO A 98 38.90 -12.08 63.75
N THR A 99 37.98 -11.14 63.97
CA THR A 99 37.07 -10.65 62.95
C THR A 99 37.82 -9.89 61.87
N ILE A 100 38.63 -8.88 62.21
CA ILE A 100 39.44 -8.13 61.23
C ILE A 100 40.29 -9.07 60.39
N PHE A 101 41.02 -10.01 61.01
CA PHE A 101 41.91 -10.91 60.28
C PHE A 101 41.16 -11.91 59.40
N LEU A 102 39.99 -12.41 59.81
CA LEU A 102 39.12 -13.18 58.92
C LEU A 102 38.70 -12.31 57.74
N THR A 103 38.17 -11.11 57.98
CA THR A 103 37.74 -10.21 56.89
C THR A 103 38.88 -9.92 55.92
N ALA A 104 40.09 -9.62 56.42
CA ALA A 104 41.27 -9.40 55.61
C ALA A 104 41.65 -10.63 54.77
N LYS A 105 41.60 -11.84 55.34
CA LYS A 105 41.82 -13.09 54.61
C LYS A 105 40.77 -13.34 53.53
N LEU A 106 39.49 -13.10 53.83
CA LEU A 106 38.42 -13.25 52.85
C LEU A 106 38.56 -12.24 51.72
N VAL A 107 38.84 -10.98 52.05
CA VAL A 107 39.13 -9.91 51.09
C VAL A 107 40.31 -10.29 50.21
N TRP A 108 41.42 -10.75 50.79
CA TRP A 108 42.59 -11.21 50.04
C TRP A 108 42.26 -12.38 49.11
N HIS A 109 41.55 -13.39 49.60
CA HIS A 109 41.22 -14.56 48.79
C HIS A 109 40.26 -14.24 47.64
N TYR A 110 39.16 -13.52 47.90
CA TYR A 110 38.12 -13.29 46.90
C TYR A 110 38.37 -12.07 46.00
N LEU A 111 38.97 -10.98 46.51
CA LEU A 111 39.29 -9.81 45.68
C LEU A 111 40.65 -9.91 44.99
N ILE A 112 41.61 -10.66 45.53
CA ILE A 112 42.97 -10.71 44.95
C ILE A 112 43.23 -12.08 44.33
N VAL A 113 43.26 -13.15 45.13
CA VAL A 113 43.64 -14.49 44.63
C VAL A 113 42.65 -15.02 43.59
N PHE A 114 41.35 -14.87 43.84
CA PHE A 114 40.30 -15.33 42.93
C PHE A 114 40.28 -14.53 41.63
N LEU A 115 40.34 -13.19 41.69
CA LEU A 115 40.43 -12.35 40.49
C LEU A 115 41.71 -12.65 39.70
N TRP A 116 42.84 -12.87 40.36
CA TRP A 116 44.09 -13.26 39.71
C TRP A 116 43.98 -14.61 38.99
N LYS A 117 43.31 -15.60 39.60
CA LYS A 117 43.02 -16.88 38.92
C LYS A 117 42.13 -16.70 37.69
N LEU A 118 41.09 -15.85 37.77
CA LEU A 118 40.22 -15.55 36.63
C LEU A 118 40.96 -14.81 35.51
N PHE A 119 41.84 -13.87 35.86
CA PHE A 119 42.74 -13.18 34.94
C PHE A 119 43.65 -14.16 34.19
N LEU A 120 44.42 -14.97 34.93
CA LEU A 120 45.31 -15.99 34.36
C LEU A 120 44.56 -17.00 33.49
N SER A 121 43.36 -17.39 33.91
CA SER A 121 42.49 -18.28 33.14
C SER A 121 42.04 -17.65 31.82
N SER A 122 41.80 -16.34 31.79
CA SER A 122 41.33 -15.63 30.59
C SER A 122 42.43 -15.46 29.53
N ILE A 123 43.70 -15.36 29.96
CA ILE A 123 44.89 -15.23 29.09
C ILE A 123 45.66 -16.56 29.00
N SER A 124 45.10 -17.66 29.52
CA SER A 124 45.79 -18.96 29.56
C SER A 124 46.22 -19.37 28.14
N PRO A 125 47.53 -19.64 27.92
CA PRO A 125 48.03 -19.99 26.59
C PRO A 125 47.31 -21.19 25.98
N ASN A 126 46.88 -22.15 26.80
CA ASN A 126 46.19 -23.34 26.34
C ASN A 126 44.80 -22.99 25.76
N LYS A 127 44.04 -22.12 26.43
CA LYS A 127 42.72 -21.68 25.95
C LYS A 127 42.82 -20.80 24.72
N LEU A 128 43.77 -19.87 24.69
CA LEU A 128 44.00 -19.04 23.51
C LEU A 128 44.45 -19.90 22.30
N LYS A 129 45.33 -20.89 22.51
CA LYS A 129 45.72 -21.83 21.45
C LYS A 129 44.54 -22.64 20.90
N GLU A 130 43.62 -23.09 21.75
CA GLU A 130 42.39 -23.78 21.31
C GLU A 130 41.55 -22.95 20.34
N VAL A 131 41.45 -21.63 20.57
CA VAL A 131 40.70 -20.72 19.68
C VAL A 131 41.24 -20.75 18.26
N PHE A 132 42.57 -20.79 18.11
CA PHE A 132 43.24 -20.74 16.81
C PHE A 132 43.50 -22.12 16.18
N LYS A 133 42.99 -23.21 16.77
CA LYS A 133 43.10 -24.53 16.14
C LYS A 133 42.24 -24.60 14.89
N ARG A 134 42.81 -25.08 13.78
CA ARG A 134 42.13 -25.24 12.48
C ARG A 134 40.77 -25.93 12.60
N LYS A 135 40.68 -27.02 13.37
CA LYS A 135 39.41 -27.76 13.59
C LYS A 135 38.32 -26.86 14.21
N ASN A 136 38.67 -26.05 15.20
CA ASN A 136 37.74 -25.18 15.92
C ASN A 136 37.35 -23.97 15.06
N ILE A 137 38.31 -23.38 14.32
CA ILE A 137 38.05 -22.30 13.37
C ILE A 137 37.05 -22.75 12.31
N ILE A 138 37.26 -23.90 11.66
CA ILE A 138 36.37 -24.40 10.60
C ILE A 138 34.94 -24.63 11.13
N PHE A 139 34.83 -25.24 12.31
CA PHE A 139 33.53 -25.47 12.94
C PHE A 139 32.83 -24.16 13.28
N SER A 140 33.50 -23.25 13.99
CA SER A 140 32.94 -21.96 14.38
C SER A 140 32.60 -21.08 13.18
N PHE A 141 33.40 -21.10 12.12
CA PHE A 141 33.09 -20.40 10.87
C PHE A 141 31.78 -20.90 10.24
N LYS A 142 31.57 -22.23 10.21
CA LYS A 142 30.30 -22.79 9.73
C LYS A 142 29.11 -22.33 10.57
N VAL A 143 29.27 -22.31 11.90
CA VAL A 143 28.23 -21.85 12.82
C VAL A 143 27.92 -20.36 12.63
N THR A 144 28.95 -19.51 12.53
CA THR A 144 28.74 -18.07 12.34
C THR A 144 28.12 -17.76 10.98
N VAL A 145 28.51 -18.46 9.90
CA VAL A 145 27.84 -18.36 8.58
C VAL A 145 26.36 -18.68 8.70
N GLN A 146 25.98 -19.73 9.43
CA GLN A 146 24.57 -20.07 9.64
C GLN A 146 23.83 -18.97 10.40
N ILE A 147 24.40 -18.46 11.49
CA ILE A 147 23.80 -17.39 12.30
C ILE A 147 23.59 -16.12 11.48
N PHE A 148 24.62 -15.66 10.77
CA PHE A 148 24.52 -14.44 9.96
C PHE A 148 23.60 -14.63 8.76
N SER A 149 23.58 -15.82 8.14
CA SER A 149 22.64 -16.13 7.05
C SER A 149 21.19 -16.00 7.51
N VAL A 150 20.82 -16.63 8.62
CA VAL A 150 19.44 -16.55 9.17
C VAL A 150 19.11 -15.11 9.57
N SER A 151 20.03 -14.41 10.23
CA SER A 151 19.81 -13.04 10.71
C SER A 151 19.62 -12.06 9.55
N ILE A 152 20.47 -12.14 8.53
CA ILE A 152 20.43 -11.26 7.36
C ILE A 152 19.22 -11.60 6.47
N LEU A 153 18.86 -12.87 6.33
CA LEU A 153 17.65 -13.29 5.62
C LEU A 153 16.41 -12.67 6.27
N PHE A 154 16.25 -12.79 7.59
CA PHE A 154 15.11 -12.23 8.30
C PHE A 154 15.09 -10.70 8.28
N PHE A 155 16.26 -10.06 8.40
CA PHE A 155 16.37 -8.61 8.20
C PHE A 155 15.93 -8.21 6.79
N PHE A 156 16.40 -8.89 5.76
CA PHE A 156 16.07 -8.61 4.38
C PHE A 156 14.58 -8.79 4.10
N ILE A 157 13.98 -9.90 4.53
CA ILE A 157 12.53 -10.16 4.36
C ILE A 157 11.71 -9.09 5.10
N SER A 158 12.08 -8.77 6.35
CA SER A 158 11.42 -7.74 7.15
C SER A 158 11.39 -6.38 6.44
N ARG A 159 12.53 -5.95 5.86
CA ARG A 159 12.65 -4.68 5.14
C ARG A 159 12.02 -4.70 3.76
N LEU A 160 12.10 -5.81 3.03
CA LEU A 160 11.53 -5.95 1.70
C LEU A 160 10.00 -5.85 1.72
N PHE A 161 9.36 -6.46 2.72
CA PHE A 161 7.90 -6.51 2.84
C PHE A 161 7.31 -5.47 3.80
N ASP A 162 8.15 -4.64 4.42
CA ASP A 162 7.77 -3.64 5.41
C ASP A 162 6.85 -4.22 6.50
N PHE A 163 7.32 -5.30 7.13
CA PHE A 163 6.55 -6.00 8.15
C PHE A 163 6.26 -5.12 9.36
N GLY A 164 5.03 -5.24 9.88
CA GLY A 164 4.62 -4.58 11.11
C GLY A 164 5.47 -5.01 12.32
N GLN A 165 5.42 -4.22 13.39
CA GLN A 165 6.28 -4.42 14.57
C GLN A 165 6.19 -5.84 15.14
N VAL A 166 4.99 -6.42 15.22
CA VAL A 166 4.76 -7.77 15.75
C VAL A 166 5.50 -8.84 14.94
N ALA A 167 5.41 -8.79 13.61
CA ALA A 167 6.11 -9.74 12.73
C ALA A 167 7.63 -9.61 12.85
N ASN A 168 8.15 -8.39 13.00
CA ASN A 168 9.58 -8.16 13.26
C ASN A 168 10.02 -8.77 14.60
N TYR A 169 9.21 -8.65 15.65
CA TYR A 169 9.51 -9.30 16.94
C TYR A 169 9.51 -10.82 16.85
N ILE A 170 8.61 -11.42 16.07
CA ILE A 170 8.60 -12.87 15.81
C ILE A 170 9.88 -13.31 15.10
N LEU A 171 10.31 -12.58 14.06
CA LEU A 171 11.56 -12.88 13.36
C LEU A 171 12.78 -12.78 14.30
N ILE A 172 12.84 -11.75 15.15
CA ILE A 172 13.88 -11.60 16.17
C ILE A 172 13.88 -12.79 17.14
N LEU A 173 12.70 -13.22 17.60
CA LEU A 173 12.56 -14.40 18.48
C LEU A 173 13.17 -15.64 17.82
N PHE A 174 12.85 -15.91 16.56
CA PHE A 174 13.42 -17.05 15.84
C PHE A 174 14.94 -16.96 15.73
N THR A 175 15.50 -15.77 15.47
CA THR A 175 16.97 -15.58 15.44
C THR A 175 17.60 -15.87 16.80
N LEU A 176 16.99 -15.39 17.90
CA LEU A 176 17.51 -15.62 19.25
C LEU A 176 17.50 -17.10 19.63
N VAL A 177 16.40 -17.81 19.37
CA VAL A 177 16.29 -19.26 19.60
C VAL A 177 17.34 -20.01 18.77
N PHE A 178 17.55 -19.60 17.52
CA PHE A 178 18.56 -20.20 16.65
C PHE A 178 19.98 -19.99 17.18
N ILE A 179 20.32 -18.80 17.68
CA ILE A 179 21.62 -18.52 18.30
C ILE A 179 21.83 -19.42 19.54
N GLN A 180 20.83 -19.56 20.40
CA GLN A 180 20.92 -20.42 21.59
C GLN A 180 21.16 -21.89 21.22
N PHE A 181 20.48 -22.39 20.18
CA PHE A 181 20.72 -23.73 19.63
C PHE A 181 22.16 -23.90 19.15
N GLN A 182 22.73 -22.90 18.47
CA GLN A 182 24.11 -22.94 17.99
C GLN A 182 25.14 -22.91 19.13
N ILE A 183 24.87 -22.19 20.22
CA ILE A 183 25.72 -22.22 21.43
C ILE A 183 25.75 -23.63 22.02
N PHE A 184 24.62 -24.33 22.04
CA PHE A 184 24.55 -25.71 22.50
C PHE A 184 25.36 -26.67 21.62
N GLU A 185 25.15 -26.65 20.30
CA GLU A 185 25.91 -27.50 19.37
C GLU A 185 27.41 -27.23 19.48
N SER A 186 27.79 -25.96 19.64
CA SER A 186 29.19 -25.57 19.82
C SER A 186 29.77 -26.09 21.12
N THR A 187 29.01 -26.02 22.22
CA THR A 187 29.44 -26.54 23.52
C THR A 187 29.70 -28.05 23.44
N ASN A 188 28.78 -28.82 22.87
CA ASN A 188 28.94 -30.27 22.70
C ASN A 188 30.18 -30.62 21.88
N PHE A 189 30.42 -29.88 20.79
CA PHE A 189 31.58 -30.08 19.93
C PHE A 189 32.90 -29.85 20.68
N PHE A 190 33.02 -28.75 21.42
CA PHE A 190 34.25 -28.42 22.15
C PHE A 190 34.49 -29.31 23.37
N THR A 191 33.44 -29.83 24.01
CA THR A 191 33.55 -30.75 25.14
C THR A 191 33.60 -32.21 24.74
N SER A 192 33.57 -32.53 23.43
CA SER A 192 33.46 -33.90 22.90
C SER A 192 32.29 -34.71 23.47
N SER A 193 31.17 -34.03 23.79
CA SER A 193 29.97 -34.66 24.32
C SER A 193 29.02 -35.07 23.20
N SER A 194 28.33 -36.20 23.36
CA SER A 194 27.30 -36.65 22.42
C SER A 194 25.93 -36.10 22.85
N SER A 195 25.19 -35.51 21.90
CA SER A 195 23.84 -35.02 22.15
C SER A 195 22.79 -35.81 21.37
N SER A 196 21.79 -36.32 22.07
CA SER A 196 20.63 -36.98 21.46
C SER A 196 19.65 -35.96 20.88
N THR A 197 18.82 -36.38 19.92
CA THR A 197 17.77 -35.54 19.32
C THR A 197 16.79 -35.00 20.36
N ILE A 198 16.53 -35.76 21.42
CA ILE A 198 15.66 -35.36 22.54
C ILE A 198 16.27 -34.18 23.31
N ARG A 199 17.59 -34.20 23.55
CA ARG A 199 18.30 -33.07 24.22
C ARG A 199 18.23 -31.80 23.36
N LYS A 200 18.37 -31.92 22.03
CA LYS A 200 18.23 -30.79 21.09
C LYS A 200 16.84 -30.17 21.12
N LEU A 201 15.78 -30.99 21.06
CA LEU A 201 14.38 -30.53 21.11
C LEU A 201 14.05 -29.82 22.42
N LYS A 202 14.56 -30.32 23.56
CA LYS A 202 14.34 -29.69 24.87
C LYS A 202 14.94 -28.30 24.96
N ILE A 203 16.12 -28.10 24.39
CA ILE A 203 16.77 -26.79 24.37
C ILE A 203 15.97 -25.83 23.51
N VAL A 204 15.57 -26.25 22.32
CA VAL A 204 14.70 -25.42 21.46
C VAL A 204 13.41 -25.04 22.21
N GLY A 205 12.78 -26.00 22.90
CA GLY A 205 11.58 -25.74 23.70
C GLY A 205 11.80 -24.75 24.86
N THR A 206 12.87 -24.90 25.64
CA THR A 206 13.18 -23.98 26.76
C THR A 206 13.63 -22.61 26.27
N SER A 207 14.39 -22.56 25.18
CA SER A 207 14.76 -21.34 24.46
C SER A 207 13.54 -20.57 23.98
N ILE A 208 12.58 -21.25 23.35
CA ILE A 208 11.31 -20.66 22.90
C ILE A 208 10.52 -20.12 24.10
N ALA A 209 10.34 -20.93 25.15
CA ALA A 209 9.58 -20.52 26.33
C ALA A 209 10.19 -19.27 27.02
N THR A 210 11.51 -19.26 27.22
CA THR A 210 12.21 -18.12 27.85
C THR A 210 12.21 -16.88 26.97
N SER A 211 12.40 -17.03 25.66
CA SER A 211 12.38 -15.92 24.71
C SER A 211 10.97 -15.31 24.56
N MET A 212 9.92 -16.14 24.50
CA MET A 212 8.54 -15.67 24.41
C MET A 212 8.09 -14.96 25.68
N ALA A 213 8.45 -15.48 26.86
CA ALA A 213 8.17 -14.82 28.13
C ALA A 213 8.80 -13.42 28.17
N PHE A 214 10.07 -13.31 27.76
CA PHE A 214 10.78 -12.04 27.74
C PHE A 214 10.17 -11.04 26.75
N ILE A 215 9.99 -11.42 25.48
CA ILE A 215 9.43 -10.53 24.46
C ILE A 215 7.98 -10.16 24.80
N GLY A 216 7.18 -11.11 25.28
CA GLY A 216 5.81 -10.86 25.71
C GLY A 216 5.73 -9.81 26.82
N LEU A 217 6.59 -9.92 27.84
CA LEU A 217 6.67 -8.94 28.93
C LEU A 217 7.12 -7.55 28.44
N VAL A 218 8.11 -7.49 27.55
CA VAL A 218 8.57 -6.22 26.96
C VAL A 218 7.48 -5.56 26.12
N LEU A 219 6.69 -6.34 25.37
CA LEU A 219 5.56 -5.83 24.58
C LEU A 219 4.43 -5.30 25.47
N LEU A 220 4.08 -6.04 26.52
CA LEU A 220 3.11 -5.59 27.52
C LEU A 220 3.56 -4.28 28.16
N PHE A 221 4.84 -4.18 28.53
CA PHE A 221 5.43 -2.95 29.06
C PHE A 221 5.30 -1.78 28.09
N LYS A 222 5.81 -1.95 26.85
CA LYS A 222 5.80 -0.90 25.83
C LYS A 222 4.40 -0.37 25.53
N ASN A 223 3.39 -1.24 25.52
CA ASN A 223 2.05 -0.88 25.12
C ASN A 223 1.19 -0.33 26.28
N HIS A 224 1.51 -0.65 27.53
CA HIS A 224 0.64 -0.40 28.69
C HIS A 224 1.32 0.31 29.87
N SER A 225 2.60 0.70 29.77
CA SER A 225 3.36 1.35 30.86
C SER A 225 2.67 2.59 31.43
N ASP A 226 2.01 3.37 30.57
CA ASP A 226 1.50 4.71 30.93
C ASP A 226 -0.01 4.73 31.15
N LYS A 227 -0.71 3.62 30.88
CA LYS A 227 -2.18 3.61 30.73
C LYS A 227 -2.95 3.08 31.94
N ILE A 228 -2.28 2.40 32.86
CA ILE A 228 -2.96 1.69 33.96
C ILE A 228 -2.21 1.94 35.27
N ILE A 229 -2.87 2.68 36.16
CA ILE A 229 -2.51 2.79 37.58
C ILE A 229 -3.27 1.67 38.28
N LEU A 230 -2.57 0.76 38.98
CA LEU A 230 -3.25 -0.20 39.85
C LEU A 230 -3.81 0.54 41.06
N GLN A 231 -5.12 0.80 41.05
CA GLN A 231 -5.82 1.32 42.22
C GLN A 231 -5.64 0.34 43.40
N GLY A 232 -5.04 0.83 44.48
CA GLY A 232 -4.79 0.06 45.72
C GLY A 232 -3.33 0.04 46.17
N LEU A 233 -2.36 0.16 45.25
CA LEU A 233 -0.92 0.09 45.59
C LEU A 233 -0.16 1.40 45.35
N GLY A 234 -0.74 2.37 44.63
CA GLY A 234 -0.08 3.66 44.35
C GLY A 234 1.13 3.57 43.41
N VAL A 235 1.37 2.40 42.81
CA VAL A 235 2.45 2.13 41.84
C VAL A 235 1.86 1.90 40.45
N THR A 236 2.57 2.35 39.41
CA THR A 236 2.19 2.11 38.02
C THR A 236 2.48 0.67 37.61
N ILE A 237 1.78 0.15 36.58
CA ILE A 237 2.15 -1.15 35.98
C ILE A 237 3.62 -1.17 35.58
N ALA A 238 4.17 -0.04 35.12
CA ALA A 238 5.57 0.07 34.78
C ALA A 238 6.50 -0.26 35.98
N GLN A 239 6.20 0.24 37.18
CA GLN A 239 7.00 -0.02 38.38
C GLN A 239 6.96 -1.49 38.83
N ILE A 240 5.84 -2.19 38.61
CA ILE A 240 5.71 -3.62 38.94
C ILE A 240 6.35 -4.52 37.88
N SER A 241 6.23 -4.13 36.61
CA SER A 241 6.73 -4.92 35.49
C SER A 241 8.23 -4.77 35.28
N VAL A 242 8.87 -3.65 35.66
CA VAL A 242 10.33 -3.48 35.57
C VAL A 242 11.10 -4.59 36.29
N PRO A 243 10.84 -4.91 37.58
CA PRO A 243 11.49 -6.04 38.25
C PRO A 243 11.25 -7.37 37.54
N ILE A 244 10.05 -7.61 37.01
CA ILE A 244 9.69 -8.85 36.31
C ILE A 244 10.44 -8.95 34.97
N ILE A 245 10.55 -7.85 34.23
CA ILE A 245 11.32 -7.76 32.97
C ILE A 245 12.80 -7.97 33.26
N LEU A 246 13.33 -7.38 34.33
CA LEU A 246 14.72 -7.59 34.74
C LEU A 246 14.98 -9.05 35.10
N VAL A 247 14.07 -9.71 35.83
CA VAL A 247 14.14 -11.14 36.13
C VAL A 247 14.01 -11.98 34.86
N SER A 248 13.14 -11.60 33.93
CA SER A 248 12.97 -12.31 32.67
C SER A 248 14.18 -12.18 31.74
N LEU A 249 14.75 -10.97 31.64
CA LEU A 249 16.02 -10.69 30.96
C LEU A 249 17.14 -11.53 31.59
N TYR A 250 17.17 -11.57 32.91
CA TYR A 250 18.13 -12.37 33.67
C TYR A 250 18.01 -13.85 33.33
N VAL A 251 16.80 -14.43 33.39
CA VAL A 251 16.55 -15.83 33.01
C VAL A 251 16.97 -16.09 31.56
N PHE A 252 16.69 -15.16 30.65
CA PHE A 252 17.06 -15.25 29.24
C PHE A 252 18.58 -15.21 29.00
N VAL A 253 19.32 -14.34 29.69
CA VAL A 253 20.78 -14.25 29.56
C VAL A 253 21.43 -15.53 30.11
N ILE A 254 20.98 -16.00 31.26
CA ILE A 254 21.51 -17.23 31.88
C ILE A 254 21.17 -18.46 31.05
N SER A 255 19.94 -18.52 30.52
CA SER A 255 19.53 -19.63 29.67
C SER A 255 20.41 -19.73 28.43
N THR A 256 20.78 -18.59 27.85
CA THR A 256 21.65 -18.49 26.68
C THR A 256 23.04 -19.10 26.92
N PHE A 257 23.63 -18.89 28.10
CA PHE A 257 25.02 -19.27 28.35
C PHE A 257 25.21 -20.55 29.17
N PHE A 258 24.28 -20.88 30.08
CA PHE A 258 24.47 -21.96 31.06
C PHE A 258 23.61 -23.20 30.84
N ILE A 259 22.59 -23.15 29.97
CA ILE A 259 21.78 -24.35 29.65
C ILE A 259 22.64 -25.46 29.07
N ALA A 260 23.50 -25.13 28.11
CA ALA A 260 24.33 -26.12 27.42
C ALA A 260 25.32 -26.82 28.38
N PRO A 261 26.10 -26.09 29.21
CA PRO A 261 26.92 -26.70 30.25
C PRO A 261 26.12 -27.51 31.28
N TYR A 262 24.95 -27.03 31.72
CA TYR A 262 24.11 -27.75 32.70
C TYR A 262 23.64 -29.10 32.18
N LEU A 263 23.10 -29.14 30.96
CA LEU A 263 22.61 -30.36 30.32
C LEU A 263 23.71 -31.36 30.00
N ASN A 264 24.96 -30.89 29.84
CA ASN A 264 26.09 -31.76 29.60
C ASN A 264 26.55 -32.50 30.88
N LYS A 265 26.36 -31.87 32.05
CA LYS A 265 26.79 -32.43 33.35
C LYS A 265 25.71 -33.31 33.99
N LYS A 266 24.43 -33.05 33.69
CA LYS A 266 23.31 -33.85 34.15
C LYS A 266 23.08 -34.95 33.11
N ASP A 267 23.68 -36.13 33.32
CA ASP A 267 23.53 -37.28 32.42
C ASP A 267 22.07 -37.73 32.23
N ASP A 268 21.20 -37.33 33.16
CA ASP A 268 19.77 -37.63 33.13
C ASP A 268 19.03 -36.87 32.01
N ASN A 269 18.10 -37.57 31.36
CA ASN A 269 17.29 -37.01 30.28
C ASN A 269 16.24 -36.00 30.80
N SER A 270 16.10 -35.78 32.10
CA SER A 270 15.14 -34.86 32.70
C SER A 270 15.69 -33.43 32.86
N PHE A 271 15.01 -32.42 32.29
CA PHE A 271 15.34 -31.00 32.52
C PHE A 271 14.47 -30.47 33.65
N ASP A 272 15.10 -30.22 34.80
CA ASP A 272 14.46 -29.54 35.92
C ASP A 272 14.86 -28.05 35.90
N LEU A 273 13.86 -27.19 35.72
CA LEU A 273 14.03 -25.73 35.68
C LEU A 273 14.47 -25.16 37.03
N PHE A 274 13.96 -25.67 38.15
CA PHE A 274 14.31 -25.17 39.48
C PHE A 274 15.74 -25.54 39.83
N ASP A 275 16.14 -26.78 39.54
CA ASP A 275 17.53 -27.19 39.73
C ASP A 275 18.47 -26.41 38.81
N PHE A 276 18.09 -26.18 37.54
CA PHE A 276 18.86 -25.34 36.62
C PHE A 276 19.06 -23.92 37.17
N LEU A 277 17.98 -23.26 37.61
CA LEU A 277 18.04 -21.91 38.17
C LEU A 277 18.89 -21.87 39.44
N LYS A 278 18.75 -22.85 40.34
CA LYS A 278 19.54 -22.97 41.56
C LYS A 278 21.03 -23.12 41.26
N GLN A 279 21.39 -24.07 40.39
CA GLN A 279 22.78 -24.35 40.01
C GLN A 279 23.42 -23.17 39.28
N SER A 280 22.67 -22.51 38.40
CA SER A 280 23.14 -21.33 37.68
C SER A 280 23.32 -20.14 38.61
N SER A 281 22.39 -19.92 39.55
CA SER A 281 22.44 -18.80 40.50
C SER A 281 23.71 -18.79 41.35
N ILE A 282 24.19 -19.96 41.79
CA ILE A 282 25.43 -20.10 42.57
C ILE A 282 26.67 -19.70 41.74
N ARG A 283 26.61 -19.87 40.42
CA ARG A 283 27.72 -19.63 39.49
C ARG A 283 27.74 -18.21 38.93
N ILE A 284 26.62 -17.49 39.00
CA ILE A 284 26.50 -16.11 38.48
C ILE A 284 27.42 -15.12 39.14
N VAL A 285 27.58 -15.21 40.46
CA VAL A 285 28.52 -14.33 41.18
C VAL A 285 29.92 -14.47 40.58
N LYS A 286 30.34 -15.71 40.24
CA LYS A 286 31.62 -15.98 39.58
C LYS A 286 31.68 -15.38 38.17
N TYR A 287 30.59 -15.47 37.41
CA TYR A 287 30.50 -14.89 36.08
C TYR A 287 30.65 -13.36 36.10
N PHE A 288 29.97 -12.66 37.02
CA PHE A 288 30.13 -11.21 37.15
C PHE A 288 31.56 -10.80 37.51
N TYR A 289 32.20 -11.50 38.45
CA TYR A 289 33.61 -11.26 38.78
C TYR A 289 34.55 -11.57 37.61
N SER A 290 34.16 -12.44 36.68
CA SER A 290 34.98 -12.83 35.54
C SER A 290 34.81 -11.93 34.32
N LEU A 291 33.75 -11.11 34.24
CA LEU A 291 33.45 -10.24 33.10
C LEU A 291 34.62 -9.35 32.64
N PRO A 292 35.33 -8.60 33.51
CA PRO A 292 36.45 -7.77 33.07
C PRO A 292 37.55 -8.57 32.37
N PHE A 293 37.81 -9.78 32.85
CA PHE A 293 38.82 -10.67 32.29
C PHE A 293 38.33 -11.40 31.04
N HIS A 294 37.04 -11.72 31.00
CA HIS A 294 36.39 -12.24 29.81
C HIS A 294 36.48 -11.25 28.65
N PHE A 295 36.17 -9.97 28.89
CA PHE A 295 36.31 -8.90 27.91
C PHE A 295 37.76 -8.71 27.47
N LEU A 296 38.73 -8.84 28.39
CA LEU A 296 40.14 -8.80 28.03
C LEU A 296 40.51 -9.93 27.06
N GLY A 297 40.05 -11.15 27.30
CA GLY A 297 40.30 -12.26 26.38
C GLY A 297 39.60 -12.09 25.03
N ILE A 298 38.37 -11.55 25.01
CA ILE A 298 37.67 -11.14 23.80
C ILE A 298 38.50 -10.14 23.01
N LEU A 299 39.04 -9.10 23.66
CA LEU A 299 39.88 -8.09 23.02
C LEU A 299 41.12 -8.71 22.37
N ILE A 300 41.82 -9.59 23.09
CA ILE A 300 43.02 -10.28 22.58
C ILE A 300 42.69 -11.09 21.32
N VAL A 301 41.62 -11.89 21.37
CA VAL A 301 41.21 -12.76 20.26
C VAL A 301 40.68 -11.95 19.06
N SER A 302 40.17 -10.74 19.32
CA SER A 302 39.59 -9.85 18.30
C SER A 302 40.60 -8.97 17.58
N VAL A 303 41.88 -8.90 18.01
CA VAL A 303 42.89 -8.04 17.35
C VAL A 303 42.99 -8.30 15.86
N VAL A 304 43.15 -9.57 15.45
CA VAL A 304 43.24 -9.94 14.02
C VAL A 304 41.94 -9.64 13.27
N PRO A 305 40.75 -10.06 13.75
CA PRO A 305 39.48 -9.61 13.19
C PRO A 305 39.36 -8.09 13.02
N ILE A 306 39.72 -7.30 14.03
CA ILE A 306 39.62 -5.84 13.98
C ILE A 306 40.51 -5.27 12.87
N ILE A 307 41.74 -5.79 12.71
CA ILE A 307 42.63 -5.39 11.62
C ILE A 307 42.03 -5.73 10.26
N ILE A 308 41.48 -6.94 10.09
CA ILE A 308 40.78 -7.35 8.86
C ILE A 308 39.60 -6.43 8.58
N ALA A 309 38.82 -6.08 9.60
CA ALA A 309 37.68 -5.18 9.48
C ALA A 309 38.09 -3.78 9.03
N LEU A 310 39.19 -3.25 9.58
CA LEU A 310 39.73 -1.94 9.19
C LEU A 310 40.23 -1.94 7.74
N ILE A 311 40.99 -2.97 7.34
CA ILE A 311 41.49 -3.11 5.96
C ILE A 311 40.34 -3.21 4.97
N MET A 312 39.31 -4.02 5.28
CA MET A 312 38.15 -4.16 4.41
C MET A 312 37.28 -2.91 4.39
N SER A 313 37.06 -2.25 5.52
CA SER A 313 36.34 -0.98 5.57
C SER A 313 37.02 0.09 4.71
N PHE A 314 38.36 0.11 4.73
CA PHE A 314 39.15 0.96 3.85
C PHE A 314 39.00 0.57 2.37
N GLY A 315 39.04 -0.73 2.07
CA GLY A 315 38.83 -1.26 0.72
C GLY A 315 37.43 -0.97 0.14
N ILE A 316 36.37 -1.11 0.94
CA ILE A 316 34.99 -0.75 0.56
C ILE A 316 34.92 0.75 0.27
N ASN A 317 35.49 1.60 1.13
CA ASN A 317 35.49 3.04 0.91
C ASN A 317 36.24 3.41 -0.38
N LEU A 318 37.43 2.83 -0.62
CA LEU A 318 38.19 3.05 -1.84
C LEU A 318 37.46 2.61 -3.12
N THR A 319 36.70 1.52 -3.07
CA THR A 319 36.05 0.96 -4.28
C THR A 319 34.68 1.57 -4.55
N THR A 320 33.96 1.95 -3.50
CA THR A 320 32.56 2.41 -3.62
C THR A 320 32.37 3.90 -3.36
N ASN A 321 33.41 4.61 -2.89
CA ASN A 321 33.34 5.97 -2.36
C ASN A 321 32.26 6.14 -1.28
N LYS A 322 31.83 5.03 -0.65
CA LYS A 322 30.81 5.01 0.39
C LYS A 322 31.37 4.45 1.69
N SER A 323 30.97 5.09 2.78
CA SER A 323 31.24 4.55 4.12
C SER A 323 30.32 3.36 4.44
N MET A 324 30.72 2.52 5.41
CA MET A 324 29.89 1.40 5.86
C MET A 324 28.49 1.85 6.37
N PRO A 325 28.34 2.98 7.10
CA PRO A 325 27.02 3.53 7.44
C PRO A 325 26.16 3.91 6.23
N GLU A 326 26.75 4.47 5.17
CA GLU A 326 26.01 4.81 3.94
C GLU A 326 25.52 3.55 3.21
N TRP A 327 26.32 2.49 3.21
CA TRP A 327 25.89 1.17 2.75
C TRP A 327 24.70 0.64 3.55
N SER A 328 24.73 0.81 4.89
CA SER A 328 23.60 0.43 5.75
C SER A 328 22.35 1.26 5.48
N SER A 329 22.48 2.57 5.24
CA SER A 329 21.37 3.44 4.86
C SER A 329 20.70 2.97 3.57
N THR A 330 21.49 2.59 2.58
CA THR A 330 20.98 2.03 1.31
C THR A 330 20.16 0.76 1.56
N ALA A 331 20.63 -0.14 2.43
CA ALA A 331 19.89 -1.35 2.79
C ALA A 331 18.60 -1.10 3.59
N ASN A 332 18.53 -0.02 4.36
CA ASN A 332 17.31 0.33 5.09
C ASN A 332 16.20 0.86 4.16
N ASN A 333 16.53 1.38 2.99
CA ASN A 333 15.58 1.97 2.04
C ASN A 333 15.00 0.98 1.02
N ILE A 334 15.31 -0.32 1.13
CA ILE A 334 14.81 -1.37 0.22
C ILE A 334 13.28 -1.42 0.16
N SER A 335 12.59 -1.08 1.25
CA SER A 335 11.12 -1.06 1.29
C SER A 335 10.50 -0.13 0.23
N SER A 336 11.24 0.88 -0.22
CA SER A 336 10.79 1.81 -1.27
C SER A 336 10.70 1.19 -2.66
N PHE A 337 11.46 0.11 -2.93
CA PHE A 337 11.54 -0.50 -4.25
C PHE A 337 10.24 -1.18 -4.69
N ILE A 338 9.56 -1.87 -3.78
CA ILE A 338 8.32 -2.61 -4.09
C ILE A 338 7.18 -1.64 -4.52
N PRO A 339 6.89 -0.55 -3.79
CA PRO A 339 5.95 0.48 -4.24
C PRO A 339 6.30 1.05 -5.61
N ILE A 340 7.57 1.37 -5.88
CA ILE A 340 8.00 1.95 -7.16
C ILE A 340 7.78 0.96 -8.31
N ILE A 341 8.16 -0.31 -8.14
CA ILE A 341 7.89 -1.36 -9.14
C ILE A 341 6.39 -1.51 -9.38
N LYS A 342 5.58 -1.50 -8.32
CA LYS A 342 4.12 -1.62 -8.41
C LYS A 342 3.51 -0.43 -9.15
N GLN A 343 3.97 0.78 -8.85
CA GLN A 343 3.55 2.01 -9.52
C GLN A 343 3.92 1.98 -11.01
N ASN A 344 5.16 1.68 -11.36
CA ASN A 344 5.59 1.60 -12.76
C ASN A 344 4.84 0.51 -13.54
N LYS A 345 4.55 -0.65 -12.92
CA LYS A 345 3.68 -1.69 -13.53
C LYS A 345 2.26 -1.18 -13.77
N LYS A 346 1.70 -0.40 -12.83
CA LYS A 346 0.38 0.22 -12.98
C LYS A 346 0.41 1.25 -14.12
N SER A 347 1.45 2.08 -14.21
CA SER A 347 1.64 3.02 -15.31
C SER A 347 1.73 2.31 -16.67
N ILE A 348 2.49 1.22 -16.78
CA ILE A 348 2.54 0.40 -18.01
C ILE A 348 1.14 -0.12 -18.38
N LYS A 349 0.37 -0.60 -17.40
CA LYS A 349 -1.01 -1.06 -17.65
C LYS A 349 -1.90 0.08 -18.14
N SER A 350 -1.77 1.27 -17.55
CA SER A 350 -2.51 2.48 -17.93
C SER A 350 -2.21 2.91 -19.36
N VAL A 351 -0.91 2.99 -19.72
CA VAL A 351 -0.49 3.36 -21.09
C VAL A 351 -0.99 2.32 -22.09
N LYS A 352 -0.93 1.02 -21.76
CA LYS A 352 -1.49 -0.04 -22.63
C LYS A 352 -3.00 0.07 -22.83
N SER A 353 -3.77 0.42 -21.80
CA SER A 353 -5.21 0.65 -21.96
C SER A 353 -5.50 1.88 -22.82
N GLU A 354 -4.70 2.94 -22.67
CA GLU A 354 -4.80 4.13 -23.52
C GLU A 354 -4.46 3.78 -24.98
N MET A 355 -3.44 2.95 -25.23
CA MET A 355 -3.11 2.47 -26.58
C MET A 355 -4.28 1.72 -27.22
N LEU A 356 -5.01 0.89 -26.46
CA LEU A 356 -6.18 0.17 -26.97
C LEU A 356 -7.34 1.13 -27.32
N GLN A 357 -7.54 2.17 -26.52
CA GLN A 357 -8.54 3.19 -26.81
C GLN A 357 -8.16 3.97 -28.08
N GLN A 358 -6.90 4.38 -28.20
CA GLN A 358 -6.41 5.09 -29.38
C GLN A 358 -6.43 4.22 -30.64
N ASP A 359 -6.13 2.92 -30.54
CA ASP A 359 -6.26 1.96 -31.66
C ASP A 359 -7.72 1.86 -32.15
N SER A 360 -8.68 1.90 -31.23
CA SER A 360 -10.11 1.91 -31.59
C SER A 360 -10.53 3.20 -32.28
N ILE A 361 -10.02 4.35 -31.84
CA ILE A 361 -10.30 5.66 -32.47
C ILE A 361 -9.68 5.67 -33.87
N TYR A 362 -8.41 5.30 -33.98
CA TYR A 362 -7.70 5.19 -35.26
C TYR A 362 -8.45 4.31 -36.27
N LYS A 363 -8.90 3.12 -35.88
CA LYS A 363 -9.68 2.24 -36.76
C LYS A 363 -10.99 2.87 -37.24
N ASN A 364 -11.67 3.62 -36.38
CA ASN A 364 -12.89 4.32 -36.73
C ASN A 364 -12.59 5.47 -37.71
N ASP A 365 -11.55 6.27 -37.45
CA ASP A 365 -11.18 7.41 -38.29
C ASP A 365 -10.71 6.96 -39.69
N ILE A 366 -9.94 5.86 -39.75
CA ILE A 366 -9.56 5.23 -41.02
C ILE A 366 -10.79 4.69 -41.76
N ALA A 367 -11.73 4.03 -41.07
CA ALA A 367 -12.94 3.54 -41.72
C ALA A 367 -13.80 4.67 -42.31
N ILE A 368 -13.88 5.82 -41.63
CA ILE A 368 -14.56 7.02 -42.14
C ILE A 368 -13.82 7.57 -43.36
N ALA A 369 -12.50 7.66 -43.31
CA ALA A 369 -11.69 8.13 -44.43
C ALA A 369 -11.81 7.21 -45.65
N ASP A 370 -11.76 5.89 -45.44
CA ASP A 370 -11.92 4.88 -46.48
C ASP A 370 -13.30 4.94 -47.13
N SER A 371 -14.38 5.05 -46.33
CA SER A 371 -15.74 5.24 -46.84
C SER A 371 -15.85 6.49 -47.70
N LYS A 372 -15.25 7.61 -47.27
CA LYS A 372 -15.27 8.86 -48.04
C LYS A 372 -14.49 8.74 -49.35
N ILE A 373 -13.35 8.04 -49.34
CA ILE A 373 -12.55 7.76 -50.55
C ILE A 373 -13.34 6.88 -51.51
N GLU A 374 -14.03 5.85 -51.01
CA GLU A 374 -14.88 4.97 -51.81
C GLU A 374 -16.03 5.75 -52.45
N ASP A 375 -16.77 6.55 -51.68
CA ASP A 375 -17.86 7.39 -52.19
C ASP A 375 -17.38 8.36 -53.28
N LEU A 376 -16.27 9.07 -53.04
CA LEU A 376 -15.68 9.99 -54.03
C LEU A 376 -15.20 9.26 -55.29
N THR A 377 -14.66 8.05 -55.15
CA THR A 377 -14.24 7.22 -56.28
C THR A 377 -15.43 6.78 -57.12
N LEU A 378 -16.54 6.40 -56.49
CA LEU A 378 -17.79 6.07 -57.18
C LEU A 378 -18.35 7.29 -57.94
N SER A 379 -18.47 8.44 -57.28
CA SER A 379 -18.94 9.67 -57.94
C SER A 379 -18.04 10.12 -59.08
N LEU A 380 -16.72 9.94 -58.95
CA LEU A 380 -15.76 10.22 -60.02
C LEU A 380 -15.99 9.30 -61.23
N ASN A 381 -16.14 7.99 -61.00
CA ASN A 381 -16.42 7.01 -62.06
C ASN A 381 -17.76 7.31 -62.76
N GLU A 382 -18.80 7.66 -62.00
CA GLU A 382 -20.10 8.07 -62.55
C GLU A 382 -19.94 9.34 -63.40
N ALA A 383 -19.21 10.34 -62.93
CA ALA A 383 -18.97 11.57 -63.68
C ALA A 383 -18.18 11.33 -64.98
N GLU A 384 -17.17 10.45 -64.94
CA GLU A 384 -16.43 10.02 -66.14
C GLU A 384 -17.32 9.28 -67.13
N ASN A 385 -18.20 8.39 -66.65
CA ASN A 385 -19.17 7.69 -67.47
C ASN A 385 -20.14 8.67 -68.14
N LEU A 386 -20.70 9.62 -67.39
CA LEU A 386 -21.57 10.68 -67.94
C LEU A 386 -20.83 11.57 -68.95
N LYS A 387 -19.56 11.90 -68.71
CA LYS A 387 -18.72 12.62 -69.68
C LYS A 387 -18.58 11.84 -70.99
N SER A 388 -18.47 10.51 -70.92
CA SER A 388 -18.32 9.65 -72.11
C SER A 388 -19.53 9.68 -73.06
N LEU A 389 -20.70 10.10 -72.57
CA LEU A 389 -21.91 10.26 -73.39
C LEU A 389 -21.84 11.47 -74.35
N LEU A 390 -20.93 12.43 -74.10
CA LEU A 390 -20.67 13.54 -75.01
C LEU A 390 -19.81 13.06 -76.20
N LEU A 391 -20.45 12.45 -77.19
CA LEU A 391 -19.78 11.90 -78.37
C LEU A 391 -19.76 12.87 -79.56
N PRO A 392 -18.70 12.87 -80.38
CA PRO A 392 -18.66 13.66 -81.62
C PRO A 392 -19.79 13.24 -82.58
N ASN A 393 -20.38 14.23 -83.27
CA ASN A 393 -21.45 14.04 -84.25
C ASN A 393 -22.70 13.31 -83.72
N GLN A 394 -22.98 13.43 -82.42
CA GLN A 394 -24.20 12.94 -81.79
C GLN A 394 -24.88 14.04 -80.97
N ILE A 395 -26.19 13.91 -80.78
CA ILE A 395 -26.98 14.86 -79.99
C ILE A 395 -27.31 14.24 -78.63
N LEU A 396 -26.78 14.84 -77.57
CA LEU A 396 -27.08 14.48 -76.20
C LEU A 396 -28.36 15.16 -75.73
N SER A 397 -29.22 14.37 -75.07
CA SER A 397 -30.41 14.80 -74.33
C SER A 397 -30.79 13.68 -73.35
N PHE A 398 -31.68 13.94 -72.41
CA PHE A 398 -32.18 12.93 -71.46
C PHE A 398 -32.76 11.70 -72.18
N GLN A 399 -32.82 10.58 -71.48
CA GLN A 399 -33.47 9.35 -71.97
C GLN A 399 -35.00 9.38 -71.78
N GLY A 400 -35.70 8.74 -72.70
CA GLY A 400 -37.16 8.67 -72.75
C GLY A 400 -37.81 9.84 -73.50
N ASP A 401 -39.12 9.72 -73.67
CA ASP A 401 -39.91 10.62 -74.51
C ASP A 401 -40.38 11.86 -73.74
N PRO A 402 -40.20 13.08 -74.27
CA PRO A 402 -40.71 14.30 -73.65
C PRO A 402 -42.23 14.41 -73.75
N PHE A 403 -42.86 14.97 -72.72
CA PHE A 403 -44.29 15.29 -72.78
C PHE A 403 -44.54 16.69 -73.36
N VAL A 404 -45.74 16.92 -73.91
CA VAL A 404 -46.17 18.26 -74.33
C VAL A 404 -46.03 19.26 -73.16
N GLY A 405 -45.41 20.39 -73.43
CA GLY A 405 -45.10 21.44 -72.46
C GLY A 405 -43.78 21.24 -71.70
N GLU A 406 -43.13 20.07 -71.81
CA GLU A 406 -41.81 19.82 -71.21
C GLU A 406 -40.72 20.59 -71.96
N THR A 407 -39.74 21.13 -71.23
CA THR A 407 -38.57 21.79 -71.82
C THR A 407 -37.42 20.79 -71.84
N GLN A 408 -37.00 20.40 -73.05
CA GLN A 408 -35.88 19.51 -73.27
C GLN A 408 -34.63 20.30 -73.62
N LYS A 409 -33.51 19.91 -73.02
CA LYS A 409 -32.19 20.51 -73.23
C LYS A 409 -31.35 19.60 -74.10
N PHE A 410 -30.66 20.17 -75.08
CA PHE A 410 -29.82 19.46 -76.03
C PHE A 410 -28.39 19.95 -76.00
N SER A 411 -27.46 19.06 -76.29
CA SER A 411 -26.05 19.37 -76.45
C SER A 411 -25.39 18.56 -77.56
N PHE A 412 -24.37 19.12 -78.20
CA PHE A 412 -23.50 18.42 -79.14
C PHE A 412 -22.10 19.03 -79.18
N LEU A 413 -21.11 18.21 -79.55
CA LEU A 413 -19.72 18.63 -79.68
C LEU A 413 -19.45 19.31 -81.04
N GLU A 414 -18.50 20.24 -81.05
CA GLU A 414 -18.04 20.90 -82.26
C GLU A 414 -17.42 19.90 -83.25
N THR A 415 -17.98 19.83 -84.44
CA THR A 415 -17.38 19.16 -85.59
C THR A 415 -16.18 19.96 -86.11
N ILE A 416 -15.06 19.27 -86.34
CA ILE A 416 -13.83 19.86 -86.89
C ILE A 416 -14.14 20.63 -88.19
N SER A 417 -13.56 21.83 -88.34
CA SER A 417 -13.70 22.71 -89.51
C SER A 417 -15.09 23.33 -89.76
N ALA A 418 -16.03 23.22 -88.81
CA ALA A 418 -17.30 23.96 -88.86
C ALA A 418 -17.15 25.38 -88.30
N SER A 419 -17.75 26.39 -88.95
CA SER A 419 -17.81 27.76 -88.43
C SER A 419 -19.18 28.17 -87.91
N ASN A 420 -20.24 27.46 -88.30
CA ASN A 420 -21.62 27.67 -87.85
C ASN A 420 -22.41 26.34 -87.94
N TYR A 421 -23.56 26.26 -87.28
CA TYR A 421 -24.47 25.10 -87.32
C TYR A 421 -25.87 25.54 -87.71
N VAL A 422 -26.49 24.72 -88.55
CA VAL A 422 -27.91 24.85 -88.88
C VAL A 422 -28.66 23.76 -88.10
N ILE A 423 -29.48 24.18 -87.12
CA ILE A 423 -30.21 23.28 -86.24
C ILE A 423 -31.70 23.37 -86.58
N LYS A 424 -32.29 22.24 -86.99
CA LYS A 424 -33.69 22.17 -87.40
C LYS A 424 -34.44 21.08 -86.65
N ILE A 425 -35.63 21.40 -86.18
CA ILE A 425 -36.62 20.41 -85.74
C ILE A 425 -37.60 20.22 -86.88
N ILE A 426 -37.67 19.01 -87.40
CA ILE A 426 -38.48 18.62 -88.55
C ILE A 426 -39.56 17.66 -88.06
N LYS A 427 -40.82 17.86 -88.45
CA LYS A 427 -41.89 16.92 -88.12
C LYS A 427 -41.83 15.71 -89.05
N SER A 428 -41.65 14.51 -88.51
CA SER A 428 -41.39 13.31 -89.30
C SER A 428 -42.56 12.87 -90.20
N SER A 429 -43.79 13.30 -89.89
CA SER A 429 -44.98 12.93 -90.67
C SER A 429 -45.05 13.57 -92.06
N ASN A 430 -44.45 14.75 -92.23
CA ASN A 430 -44.58 15.55 -93.46
C ASN A 430 -43.31 16.33 -93.84
N ASP A 431 -42.18 16.04 -93.20
CA ASP A 431 -40.88 16.71 -93.36
C ASP A 431 -40.95 18.26 -93.28
N SER A 432 -41.95 18.81 -92.57
CA SER A 432 -42.06 20.26 -92.38
C SER A 432 -41.12 20.75 -91.27
N ILE A 433 -40.44 21.88 -91.52
CA ILE A 433 -39.57 22.51 -90.52
C ILE A 433 -40.46 23.20 -89.48
N VAL A 434 -40.40 22.71 -88.25
CA VAL A 434 -41.17 23.23 -87.11
C VAL A 434 -40.45 24.41 -86.47
N ARG A 435 -39.13 24.32 -86.39
CA ARG A 435 -38.29 25.38 -85.83
C ARG A 435 -36.87 25.28 -86.38
N GLU A 436 -36.31 26.42 -86.74
CA GLU A 436 -34.90 26.62 -87.00
C GLU A 436 -34.30 27.48 -85.87
N PHE A 437 -33.11 27.16 -85.39
CA PHE A 437 -32.47 27.89 -84.29
C PHE A 437 -31.35 28.78 -84.81
N ASP A 438 -31.56 30.09 -84.76
CA ASP A 438 -30.55 31.09 -85.14
C ASP A 438 -29.59 31.47 -83.99
N LYS A 439 -29.94 31.07 -82.75
CA LYS A 439 -29.18 31.37 -81.54
C LYS A 439 -29.07 30.14 -80.66
N TYR A 440 -27.84 29.75 -80.37
CA TYR A 440 -27.48 28.66 -79.48
C TYR A 440 -26.22 29.04 -78.71
N GLN A 441 -26.06 28.51 -77.50
CA GLN A 441 -24.98 28.92 -76.62
C GLN A 441 -23.72 28.11 -76.96
N LYS A 442 -22.64 28.81 -77.36
CA LYS A 442 -21.31 28.22 -77.48
C LYS A 442 -20.61 28.25 -76.12
N ASN A 443 -20.31 27.09 -75.57
CA ASN A 443 -19.47 26.96 -74.39
C ASN A 443 -18.04 26.66 -74.84
N LYS A 444 -17.13 27.61 -74.58
CA LYS A 444 -15.75 27.53 -75.05
C LYS A 444 -14.87 26.79 -74.05
N ARG A 445 -14.09 25.84 -74.55
CA ARG A 445 -13.08 25.14 -73.75
C ARG A 445 -11.78 25.95 -73.73
N GLU A 446 -11.08 25.96 -72.60
CA GLU A 446 -9.86 26.77 -72.42
C GLU A 446 -8.70 26.30 -73.31
N ASP A 447 -8.65 25.01 -73.64
CA ASP A 447 -7.64 24.41 -74.54
C ASP A 447 -7.91 24.69 -76.04
N GLY A 448 -9.09 25.19 -76.39
CA GLY A 448 -9.48 25.57 -77.75
C GLY A 448 -9.72 24.39 -78.72
N ILE A 449 -9.77 23.15 -78.25
CA ILE A 449 -9.73 21.96 -79.13
C ILE A 449 -11.12 21.57 -79.65
N ILE A 450 -12.12 21.43 -78.78
CA ILE A 450 -13.52 21.10 -79.15
C ILE A 450 -14.47 21.87 -78.24
N ASN A 451 -15.29 22.76 -78.81
CA ASN A 451 -16.32 23.48 -78.06
C ASN A 451 -17.61 22.65 -77.91
N THR A 452 -18.48 22.99 -76.95
CA THR A 452 -19.81 22.38 -76.82
C THR A 452 -20.90 23.40 -77.09
N TYR A 453 -21.94 23.00 -77.82
CA TYR A 453 -23.08 23.86 -78.13
C TYR A 453 -24.34 23.35 -77.43
N VAL A 454 -25.09 24.26 -76.81
CA VAL A 454 -26.27 23.94 -76.00
C VAL A 454 -27.47 24.80 -76.41
N PHE A 455 -28.65 24.18 -76.42
CA PHE A 455 -29.92 24.88 -76.65
C PHE A 455 -31.08 24.16 -75.98
N ASN A 456 -32.17 24.89 -75.73
CA ASN A 456 -33.39 24.37 -75.10
C ASN A 456 -34.58 24.48 -76.05
N HIS A 457 -35.47 23.48 -76.00
CA HIS A 457 -36.73 23.49 -76.73
C HIS A 457 -37.88 23.10 -75.82
N LYS A 458 -38.99 23.85 -75.89
CA LYS A 458 -40.24 23.52 -75.20
C LYS A 458 -41.22 22.94 -76.20
N TRP A 459 -41.58 21.68 -76.02
CA TRP A 459 -42.47 20.95 -76.92
C TRP A 459 -43.90 21.47 -76.80
N LYS A 460 -44.53 21.84 -77.91
CA LYS A 460 -45.89 22.43 -77.91
C LYS A 460 -46.98 21.47 -78.38
N ASN A 461 -46.62 20.54 -79.27
CA ASN A 461 -47.55 19.63 -79.93
C ASN A 461 -46.98 18.21 -79.88
N PRO A 462 -47.83 17.18 -79.70
CA PRO A 462 -47.39 15.79 -79.73
C PRO A 462 -46.96 15.35 -81.13
N GLY A 463 -46.22 14.24 -81.20
CA GLY A 463 -45.83 13.55 -82.42
C GLY A 463 -44.33 13.31 -82.53
N THR A 464 -43.95 12.62 -83.60
CA THR A 464 -42.55 12.28 -83.89
C THR A 464 -41.83 13.41 -84.63
N TYR A 465 -40.69 13.83 -84.09
CA TYR A 465 -39.83 14.86 -84.66
C TYR A 465 -38.42 14.31 -84.91
N ARG A 466 -37.79 14.78 -85.99
CA ARG A 466 -36.37 14.56 -86.29
C ARG A 466 -35.62 15.87 -86.03
N LEU A 467 -34.73 15.84 -85.05
CA LEU A 467 -33.81 16.95 -84.78
C LEU A 467 -32.56 16.73 -85.64
N GLU A 468 -32.27 17.65 -86.56
CA GLU A 468 -31.11 17.61 -87.45
C GLU A 468 -30.15 18.76 -87.14
N ILE A 469 -28.85 18.44 -87.09
CA ILE A 469 -27.77 19.42 -86.95
C ILE A 469 -26.80 19.26 -88.10
N SER A 470 -26.68 20.31 -88.93
CA SER A 470 -25.75 20.35 -90.05
C SER A 470 -24.61 21.31 -89.76
N PRO A 471 -23.34 20.84 -89.73
CA PRO A 471 -22.19 21.73 -89.66
C PRO A 471 -22.05 22.52 -90.96
N LYS A 472 -21.71 23.80 -90.87
CA LYS A 472 -21.52 24.69 -92.02
C LYS A 472 -20.22 25.46 -91.89
N ASN A 473 -19.49 25.60 -92.99
CA ASN A 473 -18.37 26.52 -93.09
C ASN A 473 -18.57 27.47 -94.28
N SER A 474 -17.54 28.26 -94.61
CA SER A 474 -17.59 29.20 -95.73
C SER A 474 -17.71 28.53 -97.11
N CYS A 475 -17.37 27.24 -97.22
CA CYS A 475 -17.29 26.51 -98.48
C CYS A 475 -18.51 25.60 -98.69
N GLU A 476 -18.97 24.90 -97.65
CA GLU A 476 -20.02 23.87 -97.77
C GLU A 476 -20.85 23.69 -96.49
N THR A 477 -21.94 22.92 -96.62
CA THR A 477 -22.72 22.38 -95.50
C THR A 477 -22.48 20.88 -95.43
N GLY A 478 -21.90 20.42 -94.32
CA GLY A 478 -21.56 19.02 -94.09
C GLY A 478 -22.79 18.14 -93.82
N LYS A 479 -22.54 16.82 -93.75
CA LYS A 479 -23.59 15.82 -93.54
C LYS A 479 -24.28 16.04 -92.17
N PRO A 480 -25.63 16.11 -92.12
CA PRO A 480 -26.33 16.24 -90.85
C PRO A 480 -26.19 14.97 -90.02
N PHE A 481 -26.14 15.15 -88.71
CA PHE A 481 -26.44 14.10 -87.74
C PHE A 481 -27.76 14.42 -87.04
N SER A 482 -28.51 13.38 -86.70
CA SER A 482 -29.91 13.54 -86.29
C SER A 482 -30.31 12.62 -85.15
N LYS A 483 -31.30 13.06 -84.36
CA LYS A 483 -31.95 12.27 -83.31
C LYS A 483 -33.47 12.30 -83.49
N ILE A 484 -34.11 11.15 -83.34
CA ILE A 484 -35.58 11.04 -83.34
C ILE A 484 -36.08 11.31 -81.92
N ILE A 485 -37.19 12.04 -81.81
CA ILE A 485 -37.81 12.44 -80.56
C ILE A 485 -39.31 12.26 -80.71
N ASP A 486 -39.89 11.37 -79.90
CA ASP A 486 -41.33 11.18 -79.82
C ASP A 486 -41.88 12.04 -78.69
N VAL A 487 -42.84 12.92 -78.99
CA VAL A 487 -43.45 13.79 -77.99
C VAL A 487 -44.82 13.25 -77.64
N ASP A 488 -44.97 12.84 -76.38
CA ASP A 488 -46.20 12.27 -75.88
C ASP A 488 -47.18 13.34 -75.40
N ASN A 489 -48.48 13.04 -75.56
CA ASN A 489 -49.53 13.83 -74.95
C ASN A 489 -49.49 13.68 -73.43
N LYS A 490 -49.90 14.74 -72.73
CA LYS A 490 -50.22 14.61 -71.31
C LYS A 490 -51.40 13.65 -71.14
N PRO A 491 -51.42 12.81 -70.11
CA PRO A 491 -52.58 11.99 -69.81
C PRO A 491 -53.82 12.87 -69.56
N GLU A 492 -54.99 12.42 -70.02
CA GLU A 492 -56.26 13.11 -69.82
C GLU A 492 -56.60 13.16 -68.32
N GLN A 493 -56.98 14.34 -67.82
CA GLN A 493 -57.27 14.55 -66.40
C GLN A 493 -58.78 14.57 -66.13
N LYS A 494 -59.24 13.75 -65.18
CA LYS A 494 -60.64 13.75 -64.73
C LYS A 494 -61.01 15.05 -64.01
N LEU A 495 -62.23 15.53 -64.22
CA LEU A 495 -62.75 16.73 -63.58
C LEU A 495 -63.43 16.43 -62.24
N ALA A 496 -63.46 17.44 -61.36
CA ALA A 496 -64.19 17.36 -60.11
C ALA A 496 -65.70 17.22 -60.35
N PHE A 497 -66.34 16.36 -59.56
CA PHE A 497 -67.78 16.13 -59.55
C PHE A 497 -68.28 16.14 -58.11
N LYS A 498 -69.45 16.70 -57.86
CA LYS A 498 -70.04 16.67 -56.50
C LYS A 498 -70.86 15.41 -56.29
N ASN A 499 -70.87 14.92 -55.06
CA ASN A 499 -71.65 13.75 -54.66
C ASN A 499 -73.14 13.93 -54.98
N PRO A 500 -73.83 12.85 -55.38
CA PRO A 500 -75.26 12.89 -55.66
C PRO A 500 -76.06 13.19 -54.37
N THR A 501 -77.23 13.79 -54.54
CA THR A 501 -78.14 14.17 -53.45
C THR A 501 -79.46 13.41 -53.55
N GLY A 502 -79.98 12.93 -52.43
CA GLY A 502 -81.26 12.21 -52.35
C GLY A 502 -81.49 11.63 -50.96
N LYS A 503 -82.57 10.86 -50.78
CA LYS A 503 -82.84 10.21 -49.49
C LYS A 503 -81.81 9.10 -49.23
N ASN A 504 -81.10 9.18 -48.12
CA ASN A 504 -80.08 8.21 -47.71
C ASN A 504 -80.58 7.18 -46.68
N MET A 505 -81.85 7.24 -46.28
CA MET A 505 -82.52 6.25 -45.45
C MET A 505 -83.94 6.04 -45.97
N ILE A 506 -84.24 4.83 -46.45
CA ILE A 506 -85.47 4.53 -47.21
C ILE A 506 -86.02 3.15 -46.86
N CYS A 507 -87.28 2.86 -47.20
CA CYS A 507 -87.85 1.53 -47.03
C CYS A 507 -87.63 0.68 -48.29
N ALA A 508 -87.52 -0.64 -48.12
CA ALA A 508 -87.40 -1.56 -49.25
C ALA A 508 -88.63 -1.49 -50.16
N GLY A 509 -88.42 -1.31 -51.46
CA GLY A 509 -89.47 -1.12 -52.46
C GLY A 509 -89.93 0.33 -52.67
N ASP A 510 -89.39 1.30 -51.93
CA ASP A 510 -89.68 2.72 -52.14
C ASP A 510 -89.19 3.19 -53.52
N THR A 511 -89.96 4.07 -54.14
CA THR A 511 -89.51 4.85 -55.29
C THR A 511 -88.88 6.15 -54.80
N VAL A 512 -87.62 6.37 -55.15
CA VAL A 512 -86.83 7.50 -54.65
C VAL A 512 -86.11 8.24 -55.77
N LEU A 513 -86.02 9.56 -55.62
CA LEU A 513 -85.39 10.48 -56.57
C LEU A 513 -83.98 10.83 -56.08
N PHE A 514 -82.98 10.64 -56.94
CA PHE A 514 -81.59 11.08 -56.75
C PHE A 514 -81.20 12.10 -57.81
N LYS A 515 -80.42 13.12 -57.41
CA LYS A 515 -79.94 14.20 -58.29
C LYS A 515 -78.43 14.26 -58.28
N ALA A 516 -77.82 14.27 -59.46
CA ALA A 516 -76.38 14.43 -59.63
C ALA A 516 -75.97 15.90 -59.67
N ASP A 517 -74.66 16.17 -59.66
CA ASP A 517 -74.13 17.50 -59.91
C ASP A 517 -74.48 17.98 -61.32
N GLN A 518 -75.15 19.13 -61.40
CA GLN A 518 -75.60 19.76 -62.64
C GLN A 518 -74.60 20.81 -63.13
N SER A 519 -73.31 20.54 -62.95
CA SER A 519 -72.24 21.39 -63.47
C SER A 519 -72.44 21.63 -64.98
N LYS A 520 -72.34 22.89 -65.42
CA LYS A 520 -72.70 23.33 -66.79
C LYS A 520 -72.01 22.59 -67.94
N TRP A 521 -70.93 21.87 -67.65
CA TRP A 521 -70.13 21.12 -68.62
C TRP A 521 -70.63 19.68 -68.83
N VAL A 522 -71.50 19.17 -67.95
CA VAL A 522 -72.05 17.81 -68.03
C VAL A 522 -73.30 17.82 -68.90
N GLU A 523 -73.32 16.97 -69.92
CA GLU A 523 -74.45 16.82 -70.84
C GLU A 523 -75.18 15.48 -70.66
N SER A 524 -74.48 14.45 -70.18
CA SER A 524 -75.07 13.17 -69.78
C SER A 524 -74.47 12.69 -68.47
N TRP A 525 -75.30 12.08 -67.63
CA TRP A 525 -74.86 11.44 -66.39
C TRP A 525 -74.77 9.94 -66.63
N HIS A 526 -74.01 9.23 -65.82
CA HIS A 526 -74.07 7.78 -65.83
C HIS A 526 -74.13 7.31 -64.39
N TRP A 527 -75.24 6.69 -64.06
CA TRP A 527 -75.50 6.18 -62.73
C TRP A 527 -75.13 4.70 -62.64
N GLU A 528 -74.61 4.31 -61.50
CA GLU A 528 -74.40 2.92 -61.11
C GLU A 528 -75.26 2.65 -59.88
N LEU A 529 -76.26 1.78 -60.01
CA LEU A 529 -77.11 1.38 -58.90
C LEU A 529 -76.52 0.18 -58.15
N PRO A 530 -76.72 0.10 -56.82
CA PRO A 530 -76.37 -1.09 -56.07
C PRO A 530 -77.31 -2.26 -56.41
N GLU A 531 -76.87 -3.48 -56.10
CA GLU A 531 -77.57 -4.71 -56.44
C GLU A 531 -79.03 -4.73 -55.91
N GLY A 532 -79.97 -5.17 -56.75
CA GLY A 532 -81.39 -5.26 -56.41
C GLY A 532 -82.20 -3.98 -56.64
N CYS A 533 -81.57 -2.86 -56.98
CA CYS A 533 -82.26 -1.63 -57.39
C CYS A 533 -82.61 -1.64 -58.89
N LYS A 534 -83.70 -0.97 -59.28
CA LYS A 534 -84.15 -0.88 -60.68
C LYS A 534 -84.46 0.56 -61.07
N TYR A 535 -83.93 0.97 -62.22
CA TYR A 535 -84.24 2.26 -62.84
C TYR A 535 -85.72 2.36 -63.22
N ILE A 536 -86.30 3.52 -62.97
CA ILE A 536 -87.61 3.93 -63.50
C ILE A 536 -87.42 4.95 -64.64
N SER A 537 -86.49 5.89 -64.45
CA SER A 537 -86.05 6.87 -65.46
C SER A 537 -84.80 6.37 -66.20
N GLU A 538 -84.40 7.07 -67.26
CA GLU A 538 -83.15 6.75 -67.97
C GLU A 538 -81.92 7.01 -67.08
N ASP A 539 -80.94 6.12 -67.15
CA ASP A 539 -79.69 6.18 -66.38
C ASP A 539 -78.73 7.28 -66.87
N THR A 540 -79.15 8.05 -67.89
CA THR A 540 -78.40 9.17 -68.45
C THR A 540 -78.84 10.55 -67.99
N GLU A 541 -79.89 10.62 -67.16
CA GLU A 541 -80.48 11.87 -66.71
C GLU A 541 -79.79 12.46 -65.46
N SER A 542 -79.84 13.80 -65.33
CA SER A 542 -79.31 14.50 -64.14
C SER A 542 -80.07 14.21 -62.84
N SER A 543 -81.29 13.67 -62.97
CA SER A 543 -82.13 13.26 -61.86
C SER A 543 -82.76 11.94 -62.22
N ILE A 544 -82.57 10.92 -61.40
CA ILE A 544 -83.14 9.60 -61.66
C ILE A 544 -84.13 9.17 -60.58
N GLU A 545 -85.17 8.47 -61.00
CA GLU A 545 -86.07 7.75 -60.11
C GLU A 545 -85.73 6.25 -60.13
N VAL A 546 -85.59 5.69 -58.94
CA VAL A 546 -85.15 4.30 -58.74
C VAL A 546 -86.12 3.63 -57.78
N VAL A 547 -86.56 2.40 -58.11
CA VAL A 547 -87.18 1.51 -57.12
C VAL A 547 -86.05 0.81 -56.38
N TRP A 548 -86.00 1.02 -55.08
CA TRP A 548 -84.91 0.49 -54.27
C TRP A 548 -85.18 -0.95 -53.83
N GLY A 549 -84.13 -1.78 -53.85
CA GLY A 549 -84.19 -3.20 -53.50
C GLY A 549 -84.31 -3.46 -51.99
N ASN A 550 -83.96 -4.68 -51.57
CA ASN A 550 -84.00 -5.10 -50.16
C ASN A 550 -82.64 -5.01 -49.43
N GLN A 551 -81.60 -4.47 -50.08
CA GLN A 551 -80.25 -4.32 -49.50
C GLN A 551 -79.75 -2.87 -49.56
N PRO A 552 -79.09 -2.36 -48.50
CA PRO A 552 -78.44 -1.06 -48.55
C PRO A 552 -77.27 -1.09 -49.53
N GLY A 553 -76.92 0.06 -50.10
CA GLY A 553 -75.82 0.13 -51.05
C GLY A 553 -75.51 1.55 -51.48
N THR A 554 -74.37 1.72 -52.14
CA THR A 554 -73.92 3.02 -52.65
C THR A 554 -74.43 3.21 -54.06
N ILE A 555 -75.21 4.28 -54.28
CA ILE A 555 -75.50 4.76 -55.62
C ILE A 555 -74.34 5.65 -56.07
N ARG A 556 -73.82 5.42 -57.28
CA ARG A 556 -72.68 6.18 -57.81
C ARG A 556 -73.06 6.89 -59.09
N VAL A 557 -72.41 8.01 -59.35
CA VAL A 557 -72.60 8.78 -60.58
C VAL A 557 -71.30 9.46 -61.01
N TYR A 558 -71.10 9.50 -62.31
CA TYR A 558 -70.14 10.38 -62.96
C TYR A 558 -70.81 11.15 -64.10
N GLY A 559 -70.29 12.33 -64.39
CA GLY A 559 -70.73 13.18 -65.49
C GLY A 559 -69.86 13.00 -66.73
N VAL A 560 -70.49 13.04 -67.90
CA VAL A 560 -69.85 13.06 -69.21
C VAL A 560 -70.27 14.34 -69.94
N GLY A 561 -69.29 15.08 -70.47
CA GLY A 561 -69.52 16.28 -71.27
C GLY A 561 -69.86 15.97 -72.73
N ALA A 562 -70.17 17.02 -73.51
CA ALA A 562 -70.56 16.94 -74.92
C ALA A 562 -69.66 16.05 -75.77
N LYS A 563 -70.26 15.34 -76.74
CA LYS A 563 -69.55 14.54 -77.77
C LYS A 563 -68.47 15.38 -78.47
N GLY A 564 -67.22 15.19 -78.05
CA GLY A 564 -66.06 15.83 -78.66
C GLY A 564 -64.83 16.01 -77.76
N GLU A 565 -64.98 16.00 -76.42
CA GLU A 565 -63.84 16.28 -75.51
C GLU A 565 -63.38 15.10 -74.64
N ASN A 566 -63.94 13.88 -74.78
CA ASN A 566 -63.58 12.71 -73.95
C ASN A 566 -63.54 12.98 -72.42
N GLN A 567 -64.21 14.03 -71.96
CA GLN A 567 -64.01 14.54 -70.61
C GLN A 567 -65.00 13.87 -69.65
N ILE A 568 -64.45 13.12 -68.70
CA ILE A 568 -65.20 12.34 -67.71
C ILE A 568 -64.88 12.91 -66.31
N SER A 569 -65.90 12.99 -65.47
CA SER A 569 -65.73 13.37 -64.06
C SER A 569 -65.11 12.24 -63.24
N VAL A 570 -64.63 12.55 -62.03
CA VAL A 570 -64.45 11.50 -61.00
C VAL A 570 -65.81 10.90 -60.64
N THR A 571 -65.84 9.60 -60.36
CA THR A 571 -67.06 8.93 -59.88
C THR A 571 -67.28 9.23 -58.40
N THR A 572 -68.47 9.71 -58.06
CA THR A 572 -68.86 10.01 -56.67
C THR A 572 -70.10 9.23 -56.26
N GLY A 573 -70.25 8.95 -54.97
CA GLY A 573 -71.33 8.12 -54.44
C GLY A 573 -72.11 8.75 -53.29
N LEU A 574 -73.26 8.15 -53.02
CA LEU A 574 -74.05 8.35 -51.81
C LEU A 574 -74.47 6.99 -51.27
N LEU A 575 -74.11 6.69 -50.01
CA LEU A 575 -74.58 5.50 -49.33
C LEU A 575 -76.05 5.66 -48.94
N VAL A 576 -76.88 4.69 -49.32
CA VAL A 576 -78.30 4.67 -49.00
C VAL A 576 -78.59 3.44 -48.14
N ASN A 577 -79.08 3.69 -46.93
CA ASN A 577 -79.44 2.67 -45.95
C ASN A 577 -80.92 2.30 -46.07
N ILE A 578 -81.23 1.03 -45.82
CA ILE A 578 -82.61 0.53 -45.80
C ILE A 578 -83.08 0.31 -44.38
N ILE A 579 -84.29 0.75 -44.07
CA ILE A 579 -84.99 0.38 -42.83
C ILE A 579 -85.59 -1.02 -43.02
N PRO A 580 -85.12 -2.06 -42.30
CA PRO A 580 -85.62 -3.42 -42.46
C PRO A 580 -87.05 -3.57 -41.90
N LYS A 581 -87.80 -4.55 -42.43
CA LYS A 581 -89.13 -4.91 -41.89
C LYS A 581 -89.01 -5.44 -40.45
N ILE A 582 -90.03 -5.18 -39.62
CA ILE A 582 -90.09 -5.59 -38.21
C ILE A 582 -89.78 -7.09 -38.09
N GLY A 583 -88.69 -7.43 -37.39
CA GLY A 583 -88.22 -8.81 -37.17
C GLY A 583 -87.05 -9.27 -38.05
N SER A 584 -86.51 -8.44 -38.94
CA SER A 584 -85.32 -8.76 -39.76
C SER A 584 -84.05 -8.03 -39.28
N PRO A 585 -82.85 -8.66 -39.37
CA PRO A 585 -81.60 -8.02 -38.98
C PRO A 585 -81.24 -6.86 -39.92
N MET A 586 -80.61 -5.82 -39.37
CA MET A 586 -80.10 -4.69 -40.13
C MET A 586 -78.80 -5.10 -40.84
N VAL A 587 -78.77 -4.99 -42.16
CA VAL A 587 -77.57 -5.20 -42.97
C VAL A 587 -76.84 -3.87 -43.07
N TYR A 588 -75.52 -3.87 -42.87
CA TYR A 588 -74.68 -2.69 -43.06
C TYR A 588 -73.74 -2.94 -44.23
N VAL A 589 -73.60 -1.95 -45.09
CA VAL A 589 -72.66 -1.95 -46.22
C VAL A 589 -71.90 -0.63 -46.15
N ASP A 590 -70.58 -0.70 -46.30
CA ASP A 590 -69.75 0.48 -46.32
C ASP A 590 -69.97 1.28 -47.60
N MET A 591 -69.78 2.60 -47.52
CA MET A 591 -69.81 3.46 -48.70
C MET A 591 -68.64 3.09 -49.62
N ILE A 592 -68.89 2.97 -50.92
CA ILE A 592 -67.80 2.86 -51.90
C ILE A 592 -67.14 4.24 -52.00
N ASP A 593 -65.83 4.31 -51.72
CA ASP A 593 -65.06 5.55 -51.75
C ASP A 593 -65.15 6.27 -53.11
N ASP A 594 -65.21 7.60 -53.04
CA ASP A 594 -65.18 8.48 -54.21
C ASP A 594 -63.80 8.42 -54.89
N GLU A 595 -63.78 8.55 -56.21
CA GLU A 595 -62.52 8.58 -56.95
C GLU A 595 -61.76 9.90 -56.71
N THR A 596 -60.44 9.82 -56.49
CA THR A 596 -59.58 10.99 -56.21
C THR A 596 -58.97 11.56 -57.50
N ILE A 597 -58.80 12.89 -57.56
CA ILE A 597 -58.15 13.55 -58.71
C ILE A 597 -56.63 13.55 -58.51
N ASN A 598 -55.90 12.86 -59.39
CA ASN A 598 -54.45 12.95 -59.49
C ASN A 598 -54.04 13.95 -60.58
N TYR A 599 -53.23 14.95 -60.23
CA TYR A 599 -52.66 15.92 -61.18
C TYR A 599 -51.37 15.35 -61.78
N PHE A 600 -51.18 15.48 -63.09
CA PHE A 600 -49.95 15.01 -63.75
C PHE A 600 -48.75 15.92 -63.41
N GLU A 601 -47.67 15.30 -62.93
CA GLU A 601 -46.36 15.93 -62.76
C GLU A 601 -45.36 15.36 -63.78
N TYR A 602 -44.45 16.19 -64.29
CA TYR A 602 -43.42 15.73 -65.22
C TYR A 602 -42.45 14.77 -64.52
N PRO A 603 -41.97 13.71 -65.20
CA PRO A 603 -41.01 12.80 -64.62
C PRO A 603 -39.68 13.51 -64.33
N THR A 604 -39.05 13.17 -63.22
CA THR A 604 -37.67 13.57 -62.91
C THR A 604 -36.72 12.94 -63.94
N ARG A 605 -35.96 13.76 -64.67
CA ARG A 605 -35.00 13.31 -65.70
C ARG A 605 -33.60 13.13 -65.11
N GLU A 606 -32.85 12.17 -65.65
CA GLU A 606 -31.45 11.93 -65.28
C GLU A 606 -30.60 13.19 -65.45
N GLU A 607 -29.69 13.41 -64.51
CA GLU A 607 -28.75 14.52 -64.56
C GLU A 607 -27.61 14.19 -65.54
N LEU A 608 -27.40 15.06 -66.54
CA LEU A 608 -26.40 14.87 -67.59
C LEU A 608 -25.46 16.08 -67.68
N PHE A 609 -24.20 15.83 -68.02
CA PHE A 609 -23.29 16.91 -68.41
C PHE A 609 -23.57 17.37 -69.84
N TYR A 610 -24.29 18.48 -69.96
CA TYR A 610 -24.56 19.10 -71.27
C TYR A 610 -23.36 19.85 -71.87
N THR A 611 -22.21 19.96 -71.19
CA THR A 611 -21.02 20.63 -71.73
C THR A 611 -19.76 19.95 -71.25
N MET A 612 -18.74 19.86 -72.11
CA MET A 612 -17.43 19.29 -71.75
C MET A 612 -16.78 20.06 -70.60
N VAL A 613 -16.92 21.39 -70.57
CA VAL A 613 -16.38 22.25 -69.49
C VAL A 613 -16.98 21.91 -68.13
N ASN A 614 -18.30 21.72 -68.04
CA ASN A 614 -18.94 21.34 -66.78
C ASN A 614 -18.51 19.93 -66.33
N ALA A 615 -18.43 18.98 -67.25
CA ALA A 615 -17.96 17.62 -66.93
C ALA A 615 -16.53 17.63 -66.37
N GLU A 616 -15.63 18.39 -67.00
CA GLU A 616 -14.23 18.47 -66.58
C GLU A 616 -14.02 19.23 -65.29
N LYS A 617 -14.79 20.29 -65.08
CA LYS A 617 -14.77 21.02 -63.81
C LYS A 617 -15.22 20.12 -62.66
N GLU A 618 -16.29 19.34 -62.87
CA GLU A 618 -16.78 18.41 -61.84
C GLU A 618 -15.74 17.31 -61.57
N ILE A 619 -15.19 16.67 -62.60
CA ILE A 619 -14.15 15.64 -62.48
C ILE A 619 -12.89 16.20 -61.79
N SER A 620 -12.45 17.42 -62.13
CA SER A 620 -11.31 18.06 -61.45
C SER A 620 -11.61 18.31 -59.98
N SER A 621 -12.81 18.84 -59.67
CA SER A 621 -13.24 19.09 -58.29
C SER A 621 -13.31 17.81 -57.45
N LEU A 622 -13.84 16.72 -58.03
CA LEU A 622 -13.90 15.40 -57.41
C LEU A 622 -12.50 14.82 -57.22
N THR A 623 -11.61 14.97 -58.21
CA THR A 623 -10.22 14.51 -58.15
C THR A 623 -9.44 15.24 -57.05
N ASP A 624 -9.59 16.57 -56.94
CA ASP A 624 -8.97 17.37 -55.88
C ASP A 624 -9.50 16.96 -54.50
N SER A 625 -10.81 16.71 -54.40
CA SER A 625 -11.45 16.23 -53.16
C SER A 625 -10.96 14.82 -52.77
N LEU A 626 -10.76 13.93 -53.74
CA LEU A 626 -10.23 12.58 -53.55
C LEU A 626 -8.76 12.62 -53.08
N ASN A 627 -7.95 13.47 -53.70
CA ASN A 627 -6.56 13.70 -53.29
C ASN A 627 -6.49 14.27 -51.88
N SER A 628 -7.35 15.24 -51.55
CA SER A 628 -7.44 15.81 -50.20
C SER A 628 -7.85 14.77 -49.16
N ALA A 629 -8.83 13.91 -49.46
CA ALA A 629 -9.24 12.82 -48.58
C ALA A 629 -8.13 11.77 -48.38
N SER A 630 -7.43 11.41 -49.45
CA SER A 630 -6.28 10.49 -49.40
C SER A 630 -5.11 11.04 -48.58
N ASN A 631 -4.80 12.33 -48.73
CA ASN A 631 -3.79 12.99 -47.89
C ASN A 631 -4.20 13.04 -46.43
N SER A 632 -5.47 13.33 -46.14
CA SER A 632 -6.00 13.32 -44.77
C SER A 632 -5.87 11.94 -44.13
N LYS A 633 -6.13 10.86 -44.87
CA LYS A 633 -5.91 9.48 -44.40
C LYS A 633 -4.44 9.24 -44.05
N LEU A 634 -3.51 9.65 -44.92
CA LEU A 634 -2.08 9.50 -44.69
C LEU A 634 -1.59 10.29 -43.47
N GLU A 635 -2.14 11.48 -43.22
CA GLU A 635 -1.87 12.25 -42.00
C GLU A 635 -2.34 11.51 -40.73
N ILE A 636 -3.53 10.89 -40.77
CA ILE A 636 -4.04 10.06 -39.66
C ILE A 636 -3.09 8.90 -39.38
N GLU A 637 -2.66 8.16 -40.42
CA GLU A 637 -1.72 7.03 -40.30
C GLU A 637 -0.37 7.45 -39.68
N ASN A 638 0.20 8.56 -40.17
CA ASN A 638 1.47 9.09 -39.65
C ASN A 638 1.35 9.53 -38.19
N SER A 639 0.28 10.28 -37.85
CA SER A 639 0.05 10.75 -36.48
C SER A 639 -0.13 9.58 -35.49
N PHE A 640 -0.82 8.52 -35.91
CA PHE A 640 -1.00 7.33 -35.09
C PHE A 640 0.31 6.56 -34.91
N SER A 641 1.13 6.46 -35.95
CA SER A 641 2.47 5.84 -35.87
C SER A 641 3.38 6.59 -34.89
N GLU A 642 3.39 7.92 -34.93
CA GLU A 642 4.14 8.76 -33.98
C GLU A 642 3.65 8.59 -32.54
N LEU A 643 2.32 8.60 -32.34
CA LEU A 643 1.71 8.36 -31.04
C LEU A 643 2.08 6.98 -30.50
N GLN A 644 2.00 5.93 -31.33
CA GLN A 644 2.36 4.57 -30.96
C GLN A 644 3.83 4.46 -30.56
N SER A 645 4.73 5.12 -31.30
CA SER A 645 6.16 5.19 -30.98
C SER A 645 6.40 5.88 -29.62
N SER A 646 5.75 7.03 -29.38
CA SER A 646 5.82 7.76 -28.11
C SER A 646 5.35 6.91 -26.92
N MET A 647 4.20 6.24 -27.04
CA MET A 647 3.66 5.37 -25.99
C MET A 647 4.56 4.14 -25.75
N ASN A 648 5.12 3.55 -26.81
CA ASN A 648 6.09 2.46 -26.69
C ASN A 648 7.37 2.90 -25.97
N ASN A 649 7.89 4.11 -26.26
CA ASN A 649 9.04 4.69 -25.56
C ASN A 649 8.73 4.92 -24.07
N GLN A 650 7.53 5.41 -23.73
CA GLN A 650 7.11 5.52 -22.33
C GLN A 650 7.08 4.14 -21.64
N ILE A 651 6.54 3.12 -22.29
CA ILE A 651 6.55 1.74 -21.77
C ILE A 651 7.99 1.24 -21.59
N SER A 652 8.90 1.52 -22.53
CA SER A 652 10.32 1.14 -22.41
C SER A 652 10.96 1.80 -21.20
N ASN A 653 10.79 3.11 -21.03
CA ASN A 653 11.32 3.86 -19.89
C ASN A 653 10.82 3.29 -18.54
N TYR A 654 9.52 2.96 -18.43
CA TYR A 654 9.01 2.31 -17.22
C TYR A 654 9.60 0.90 -17.00
N LYS A 655 9.85 0.13 -18.08
CA LYS A 655 10.50 -1.19 -17.99
C LYS A 655 11.97 -1.07 -17.58
N GLU A 656 12.70 -0.10 -18.13
CA GLU A 656 14.09 0.21 -17.78
C GLU A 656 14.19 0.57 -16.29
N LYS A 657 13.35 1.49 -15.79
CA LYS A 657 13.27 1.80 -14.35
C LYS A 657 13.01 0.57 -13.49
N ILE A 658 12.12 -0.33 -13.92
CA ILE A 658 11.88 -1.59 -13.20
C ILE A 658 13.12 -2.50 -13.25
N SER A 659 13.82 -2.53 -14.38
CA SER A 659 15.05 -3.31 -14.56
C SER A 659 16.18 -2.80 -13.67
N ASP A 660 16.40 -1.49 -13.63
CA ASP A 660 17.42 -0.85 -12.80
C ASP A 660 17.20 -1.16 -11.32
N ILE A 661 15.96 -1.05 -10.84
CA ILE A 661 15.62 -1.42 -9.46
C ILE A 661 15.89 -2.91 -9.19
N ARG A 662 15.64 -3.81 -10.16
CA ARG A 662 15.96 -5.24 -9.99
C ARG A 662 17.46 -5.48 -9.91
N ILE A 663 18.25 -4.78 -10.73
CA ILE A 663 19.71 -4.84 -10.68
C ILE A 663 20.20 -4.35 -9.32
N GLU A 664 19.63 -3.27 -8.80
CA GLU A 664 19.96 -2.73 -7.48
C GLU A 664 19.62 -3.72 -6.35
N ILE A 665 18.43 -4.33 -6.38
CA ILE A 665 18.05 -5.40 -5.44
C ILE A 665 19.03 -6.58 -5.52
N PHE A 666 19.39 -7.01 -6.72
CA PHE A 666 20.31 -8.12 -6.93
C PHE A 666 21.72 -7.80 -6.43
N GLY A 667 22.22 -6.60 -6.74
CA GLY A 667 23.51 -6.10 -6.23
C GLY A 667 23.54 -6.04 -4.71
N LEU A 668 22.44 -5.61 -4.09
CA LEU A 668 22.32 -5.60 -2.63
C LEU A 668 22.31 -7.02 -2.04
N LEU A 669 21.62 -7.98 -2.68
CA LEU A 669 21.60 -9.37 -2.23
C LEU A 669 23.02 -9.98 -2.26
N LEU A 670 23.79 -9.71 -3.32
CA LEU A 670 25.20 -10.10 -3.41
C LEU A 670 26.04 -9.43 -2.30
N ALA A 671 25.83 -8.14 -2.03
CA ALA A 671 26.51 -7.45 -0.95
C ALA A 671 26.18 -8.06 0.42
N LEU A 672 24.93 -8.45 0.66
CA LEU A 672 24.51 -9.14 1.88
C LEU A 672 25.21 -10.50 2.05
N ILE A 673 25.40 -11.27 0.97
CA ILE A 673 26.21 -12.49 0.99
C ILE A 673 27.67 -12.18 1.37
N GLY A 674 28.23 -11.11 0.79
CA GLY A 674 29.56 -10.61 1.17
C GLY A 674 29.65 -10.28 2.66
N PHE A 675 28.64 -9.60 3.22
CA PHE A 675 28.57 -9.29 4.65
C PHE A 675 28.45 -10.54 5.52
N ILE A 676 27.67 -11.56 5.11
CA ILE A 676 27.60 -12.85 5.82
C ILE A 676 29.01 -13.43 5.96
N LEU A 677 29.75 -13.54 4.85
CA LEU A 677 31.10 -14.10 4.87
C LEU A 677 32.05 -13.25 5.72
N PHE A 678 32.00 -11.94 5.55
CA PHE A 678 32.81 -11.00 6.30
C PHE A 678 32.59 -11.10 7.81
N PHE A 679 31.35 -10.95 8.28
CA PHE A 679 31.04 -11.07 9.70
C PHE A 679 31.35 -12.46 10.24
N SER A 680 31.18 -13.50 9.43
CA SER A 680 31.55 -14.86 9.85
C SER A 680 33.04 -14.97 10.11
N ILE A 681 33.90 -14.43 9.24
CA ILE A 681 35.36 -14.40 9.45
C ILE A 681 35.68 -13.63 10.74
N LEU A 682 35.08 -12.46 10.95
CA LEU A 682 35.36 -11.62 12.11
C LEU A 682 35.01 -12.29 13.43
N PHE A 683 33.82 -12.93 13.49
CA PHE A 683 33.28 -13.49 14.72
C PHE A 683 33.71 -14.94 14.98
N THR A 684 34.40 -15.60 14.06
CA THR A 684 34.80 -17.02 14.20
C THR A 684 35.62 -17.28 15.46
N ASN A 685 36.68 -16.49 15.66
CA ASN A 685 37.56 -16.68 16.82
C ASN A 685 36.86 -16.26 18.12
N LEU A 686 36.08 -15.18 18.05
CA LEU A 686 35.28 -14.70 19.17
C LEU A 686 34.28 -15.76 19.65
N TRP A 687 33.57 -16.40 18.71
CA TRP A 687 32.59 -17.45 19.00
C TRP A 687 33.22 -18.61 19.77
N THR A 688 34.36 -19.13 19.29
CA THR A 688 35.10 -20.21 19.96
C THR A 688 35.52 -19.82 21.37
N TYR A 689 36.07 -18.60 21.55
CA TYR A 689 36.49 -18.12 22.87
C TYR A 689 35.30 -17.99 23.83
N MET A 690 34.21 -17.36 23.38
CA MET A 690 32.99 -17.17 24.15
C MET A 690 32.44 -18.48 24.69
N VAL A 691 32.25 -19.47 23.81
CA VAL A 691 31.66 -20.77 24.21
C VAL A 691 32.59 -21.52 25.19
N ASN A 692 33.89 -21.59 24.89
CA ASN A 692 34.87 -22.26 25.77
C ASN A 692 34.99 -21.59 27.14
N TYR A 693 34.94 -20.25 27.18
CA TYR A 693 35.02 -19.51 28.44
C TYR A 693 33.77 -19.72 29.29
N ASN A 694 32.59 -19.65 28.69
CA ASN A 694 31.32 -19.86 29.39
C ASN A 694 31.23 -21.27 29.97
N TYR A 695 31.66 -22.29 29.22
CA TYR A 695 31.76 -23.66 29.72
C TYR A 695 32.73 -23.76 30.91
N PHE A 696 33.92 -23.14 30.81
CA PHE A 696 34.88 -23.13 31.91
C PHE A 696 34.34 -22.47 33.18
N ILE A 697 33.69 -21.31 33.08
CA ILE A 697 33.13 -20.62 34.25
C ILE A 697 32.05 -21.46 34.91
N TYR A 698 31.27 -22.17 34.10
CA TYR A 698 30.23 -23.06 34.61
C TYR A 698 30.82 -24.26 35.37
N ASP A 699 31.88 -24.88 34.86
CA ASP A 699 32.51 -26.05 35.46
C ASP A 699 33.52 -25.71 36.57
N TYR A 700 33.86 -24.43 36.75
CA TYR A 700 34.78 -23.99 37.79
C TYR A 700 34.23 -24.24 39.20
N GLU A 701 34.66 -25.35 39.80
CA GLU A 701 34.43 -25.70 41.20
C GLU A 701 35.68 -25.39 42.04
N GLN A 702 35.46 -24.85 43.24
CA GLN A 702 36.56 -24.62 44.18
C GLN A 702 36.93 -25.97 44.78
N GLU A 703 38.18 -26.42 44.63
CA GLU A 703 38.64 -27.67 45.23
C GLU A 703 38.45 -27.67 46.76
N GLY A 704 37.69 -28.64 47.28
CA GLY A 704 37.44 -28.82 48.72
C GLY A 704 36.32 -27.95 49.31
N ILE A 705 36.31 -27.82 50.63
CA ILE A 705 35.33 -27.00 51.38
C ILE A 705 35.52 -25.52 50.98
N HIS A 706 34.43 -24.80 50.70
CA HIS A 706 34.46 -23.37 50.40
C HIS A 706 35.37 -22.60 51.37
N TYR A 707 36.20 -21.69 50.85
CA TYR A 707 37.20 -20.98 51.66
C TYR A 707 36.59 -20.25 52.87
N ILE A 708 35.41 -19.66 52.71
CA ILE A 708 34.65 -19.07 53.85
C ILE A 708 34.35 -20.13 54.91
N ASN A 709 33.85 -21.29 54.51
CA ASN A 709 33.50 -22.37 55.43
C ASN A 709 34.75 -22.95 56.10
N SER A 710 35.85 -23.12 55.38
CA SER A 710 37.11 -23.61 55.97
C SER A 710 37.69 -22.60 56.97
N GLN A 711 37.66 -21.30 56.66
CA GLN A 711 38.11 -20.28 57.62
C GLN A 711 37.16 -20.16 58.81
N ILE A 712 35.83 -20.18 58.61
CA ILE A 712 34.86 -20.15 59.72
C ILE A 712 35.07 -21.36 60.63
N SER A 713 35.23 -22.57 60.08
CA SER A 713 35.53 -23.78 60.88
C SER A 713 36.84 -23.64 61.66
N PHE A 714 37.91 -23.14 61.03
CA PHE A 714 39.20 -22.89 61.70
C PHE A 714 39.07 -21.94 62.90
N TYR A 715 38.24 -20.89 62.80
CA TYR A 715 37.99 -19.99 63.93
C TYR A 715 37.03 -20.57 64.97
N LYS A 716 36.01 -21.33 64.54
CA LYS A 716 35.07 -22.01 65.44
C LYS A 716 35.74 -23.08 66.30
N GLU A 717 36.77 -23.75 65.80
CA GLU A 717 37.59 -24.69 66.56
C GLU A 717 38.32 -24.02 67.73
N LYS A 718 38.69 -22.74 67.60
CA LYS A 718 39.33 -21.96 68.66
C LYS A 718 38.32 -21.29 69.60
N ASN A 719 37.17 -20.87 69.09
CA ASN A 719 36.07 -20.32 69.88
C ASN A 719 34.73 -20.43 69.13
N LYS A 720 33.76 -21.13 69.71
CA LYS A 720 32.46 -21.47 69.11
C LYS A 720 31.67 -20.27 68.56
N ASN A 721 31.83 -19.09 69.18
CA ASN A 721 31.07 -17.88 68.86
C ASN A 721 31.83 -16.90 67.94
N GLN A 722 33.11 -17.15 67.67
CA GLN A 722 33.90 -16.36 66.72
C GLN A 722 33.85 -16.99 65.33
N PRO A 723 33.94 -16.21 64.25
CA PRO A 723 34.07 -14.75 64.13
C PRO A 723 32.73 -14.02 63.84
N LEU A 724 31.61 -14.75 63.85
CA LEU A 724 30.27 -14.25 63.52
C LEU A 724 29.80 -13.14 64.47
N LEU A 725 30.10 -13.25 65.77
CA LEU A 725 29.76 -12.23 66.77
C LEU A 725 30.41 -10.86 66.46
N GLY A 726 31.64 -10.84 65.97
CA GLY A 726 32.29 -9.58 65.62
C GLY A 726 31.71 -8.94 64.36
N TRP A 727 31.27 -9.75 63.38
CA TRP A 727 30.52 -9.22 62.24
C TRP A 727 29.16 -8.65 62.64
N THR A 728 28.41 -9.30 63.53
CA THR A 728 27.13 -8.75 64.01
C THR A 728 27.32 -7.46 64.79
N ILE A 729 28.35 -7.35 65.62
CA ILE A 729 28.69 -6.10 66.33
C ILE A 729 29.10 -5.00 65.36
N LEU A 730 29.94 -5.30 64.36
CA LEU A 730 30.32 -4.33 63.32
C LEU A 730 29.12 -3.86 62.50
N LEU A 731 28.18 -4.76 62.19
CA LEU A 731 26.95 -4.43 61.45
C LEU A 731 26.03 -3.53 62.28
N LEU A 732 25.84 -3.85 63.56
CA LEU A 732 25.07 -3.00 64.48
C LEU A 732 25.71 -1.63 64.63
N PHE A 733 27.04 -1.59 64.78
CA PHE A 733 27.78 -0.33 64.90
C PHE A 733 27.74 0.48 63.60
N SER A 734 27.79 -0.16 62.42
CA SER A 734 27.66 0.54 61.14
C SER A 734 26.24 1.07 60.94
N PHE A 735 25.20 0.34 61.34
CA PHE A 735 23.82 0.83 61.31
C PHE A 735 23.62 2.01 62.27
N LEU A 736 24.20 1.95 63.47
CA LEU A 736 24.22 3.07 64.41
C LEU A 736 24.96 4.27 63.84
N LEU A 737 26.14 4.06 63.25
CA LEU A 737 26.95 5.12 62.64
C LEU A 737 26.24 5.76 61.44
N ILE A 738 25.65 4.95 60.55
CA ILE A 738 24.84 5.43 59.42
C ILE A 738 23.61 6.19 59.92
N GLY A 739 22.96 5.68 60.98
CA GLY A 739 21.85 6.36 61.64
C GLY A 739 22.25 7.73 62.19
N ILE A 740 23.40 7.81 62.88
CA ILE A 740 23.96 9.07 63.42
C ILE A 740 24.39 10.02 62.28
N LEU A 741 25.00 9.49 61.21
CA LEU A 741 25.43 10.28 60.04
C LEU A 741 24.26 10.81 59.21
N ASN A 742 23.12 10.10 59.17
CA ASN A 742 21.89 10.56 58.52
C ASN A 742 21.02 11.46 59.44
N LEU A 743 21.39 11.58 60.73
CA LEU A 743 20.75 12.47 61.70
C LEU A 743 21.38 13.88 61.74
N GLY A 744 22.49 14.09 61.03
CA GLY A 744 23.04 15.41 60.69
C GLY A 744 22.80 15.70 59.21
#